data_AF-A0A395NMY5-F1
#
_entry.id   AF-A0A395NMY5-F1
#
_cell.length_a   1.000
_cell.length_b   1.000
_cell.length_c   1.000
_cell.angle_alpha   90.00
_cell.angle_beta   90.00
_cell.angle_gamma   90.00
#
_symmetry.space_group_name_H-M   'P 1'
#
loop_
_entity.id
_entity.type
_entity.pdbx_description
1 polymer ?
#
loop_
_entity_poly.entity_id
_entity_poly.type
_entity_poly.pdbx_seq_one_letter_code
_entity_poly.pdbx_strand_id
1 'polypeptide(L)'
;MATSKAAYVAEKVIGHDDNAITQQDVSGYQQTGEAGTKMKALVWKGKQKVEIVDVPKPNLLEDTDVILKVTGSTVCGSDLHLYHGAVVQLADGDILGHEFCGIVEQVGSAINKVQVGKRYVASFQIACGDCFFCKQKLSSQCEKTNANTAAKSLYGGRTAGIFGYSHLTGGFAGGQAEYVRVPLADVNLLEIPEGVSDEKALYLSDVLCTSYHAVKDTAVYQGDEVAIFGAGPIGQMAGVFALGEGASKVIFVDTEPRLTFIREHFPAEHSDKLFFIDYKKLSHGITSKETVVSMLKDMCGGRGPDVAIECAAGEYAKGWMHWLEIAVGAETDTSEIVNEMIEGVRNYGRCGITGVYVAYTNHFNIGSLMQRGIRLIGNGQAPVHKYWEELLAKIQKGELNPLQMVSHRVRLEDLDKVYAKFDAKEDSMQKVFVETKFSLPKESESPEITSHRPILAPNTAMNQPEVVNYDVLEAALQEREKWQGIWPAVRVVDFCKGQTIDRAFELAAELETFLKEKSQAQLRLILLEIRQVTPSSKSHRQGEIISAAVNPAMLRCLREHAGLFNTFIEATCGIGHWYSAKHMCYDNGCDDHRGGRAKFEMFYEYIPQERSHSCTQLSTDFKSTTYFCLSLPGSVLARLMRDVAANAQLATRPFYLETLIADEAMRTWQRDIALKRTELKSLDKIIDHSEVNNRSINELHALARQWHILARNLSDYAALMKFFKSASQRYPSIGVYRLEEMAILNGTLEYLDSSCQSLNRLISDYSGRTKTRIDLLYHLANQAESQSTRELAELARQDSAAMLTIAAVTLLFLPGTFIASILSTTIFNFADGEMQVYKKWWIFPVTVVPFTILVFIVWFAWLGRKRRSAERR
;
A
#
# COMPACT_ATOMS: atom_id res chain seq x y z
N MET A 1 -8.44 1.59 -17.80
CA MET A 1 -9.70 1.14 -18.45
C MET A 1 -9.54 1.04 -19.97
N ALA A 2 -9.11 2.11 -20.67
CA ALA A 2 -8.94 2.07 -22.12
C ALA A 2 -7.94 1.01 -22.61
N THR A 3 -6.82 0.81 -21.90
CA THR A 3 -5.78 -0.18 -22.23
C THR A 3 -6.26 -1.63 -22.13
N SER A 4 -6.87 -2.03 -21.01
CA SER A 4 -7.37 -3.41 -20.82
C SER A 4 -8.53 -3.75 -21.78
N LYS A 5 -9.48 -2.81 -21.98
CA LYS A 5 -10.56 -2.97 -22.97
C LYS A 5 -10.03 -3.01 -24.40
N ALA A 6 -9.05 -2.17 -24.75
CA ALA A 6 -8.44 -2.21 -26.07
C ALA A 6 -7.66 -3.51 -26.31
N ALA A 7 -6.96 -4.02 -25.30
CA ALA A 7 -6.29 -5.32 -25.36
C ALA A 7 -7.29 -6.47 -25.56
N TYR A 8 -8.44 -6.42 -24.88
CA TYR A 8 -9.53 -7.39 -25.09
C TYR A 8 -10.14 -7.32 -26.49
N VAL A 9 -10.41 -6.10 -27.00
CA VAL A 9 -10.92 -5.93 -28.36
C VAL A 9 -9.90 -6.40 -29.40
N ALA A 10 -8.61 -6.11 -29.19
CA ALA A 10 -7.53 -6.60 -30.05
C ALA A 10 -7.43 -8.13 -30.01
N GLU A 11 -7.60 -8.74 -28.84
CA GLU A 11 -7.60 -10.19 -28.66
C GLU A 11 -8.72 -10.86 -29.47
N LYS A 12 -9.95 -10.33 -29.45
CA LYS A 12 -11.04 -10.81 -30.31
C LYS A 12 -10.76 -10.74 -31.81
N VAL A 13 -9.86 -9.85 -32.23
CA VAL A 13 -9.44 -9.73 -33.63
C VAL A 13 -8.30 -10.70 -33.96
N ILE A 14 -7.39 -10.93 -33.02
CA ILE A 14 -6.26 -11.87 -33.17
C ILE A 14 -6.76 -13.33 -33.13
N GLY A 15 -7.79 -13.60 -32.33
CA GLY A 15 -8.48 -14.89 -32.25
C GLY A 15 -7.82 -15.91 -31.32
N HIS A 16 -8.56 -17.00 -31.09
CA HIS A 16 -8.13 -18.15 -30.31
C HIS A 16 -7.58 -19.26 -31.21
N ASP A 17 -6.66 -20.05 -30.67
CA ASP A 17 -6.29 -21.33 -31.27
C ASP A 17 -7.40 -22.39 -31.03
N ASP A 18 -7.40 -23.48 -31.79
CA ASP A 18 -8.45 -24.51 -31.83
C ASP A 18 -8.27 -25.67 -30.84
N ASN A 19 -7.38 -25.52 -29.87
CA ASN A 19 -6.95 -26.61 -28.97
C ASN A 19 -7.73 -26.70 -27.64
N ALA A 20 -8.58 -25.73 -27.33
CA ALA A 20 -9.34 -25.76 -26.10
C ALA A 20 -10.50 -26.75 -26.19
N ILE A 21 -10.64 -27.57 -25.15
CA ILE A 21 -11.65 -28.65 -25.08
C ILE A 21 -12.86 -28.27 -24.23
N THR A 22 -12.92 -27.03 -23.75
CA THR A 22 -14.03 -26.49 -22.97
C THR A 22 -14.31 -25.08 -23.45
N GLN A 23 -15.58 -24.68 -23.39
CA GLN A 23 -16.03 -23.37 -23.82
C GLN A 23 -15.43 -22.25 -22.96
N GLN A 24 -14.66 -21.38 -23.61
CA GLN A 24 -14.02 -20.18 -23.06
C GLN A 24 -14.87 -18.92 -23.27
N ASP A 25 -14.40 -17.80 -22.73
CA ASP A 25 -15.04 -16.47 -22.81
C ASP A 25 -16.45 -16.42 -22.24
N VAL A 26 -16.70 -17.29 -21.26
CA VAL A 26 -17.89 -17.29 -20.42
C VAL A 26 -17.53 -16.68 -19.07
N SER A 27 -17.18 -15.38 -19.08
CA SER A 27 -16.79 -14.60 -17.90
C SER A 27 -17.99 -14.01 -17.15
N GLY A 28 -19.17 -14.08 -17.75
CA GLY A 28 -20.47 -13.73 -17.17
C GLY A 28 -21.60 -14.54 -17.83
N TYR A 29 -22.80 -14.50 -17.23
CA TYR A 29 -23.92 -15.38 -17.60
C TYR A 29 -25.07 -14.68 -18.34
N GLN A 30 -24.83 -13.49 -18.91
CA GLN A 30 -25.85 -12.69 -19.59
C GLN A 30 -26.44 -13.41 -20.81
N GLN A 31 -25.64 -14.23 -21.49
CA GLN A 31 -26.04 -15.00 -22.68
C GLN A 31 -26.21 -16.50 -22.40
N THR A 32 -25.58 -17.00 -21.33
CA THR A 32 -25.46 -18.43 -21.02
C THR A 32 -26.23 -18.86 -19.78
N GLY A 33 -26.85 -17.92 -19.06
CA GLY A 33 -27.61 -18.18 -17.85
C GLY A 33 -29.09 -18.52 -18.07
N GLU A 34 -29.71 -19.04 -17.02
CA GLU A 34 -31.11 -19.44 -16.95
C GLU A 34 -32.03 -18.21 -17.11
N ALA A 35 -32.99 -18.29 -18.03
CA ALA A 35 -33.92 -17.19 -18.27
C ALA A 35 -34.88 -17.02 -17.08
N GLY A 36 -34.87 -15.82 -16.47
CA GLY A 36 -35.79 -15.45 -15.39
C GLY A 36 -35.28 -15.70 -13.98
N THR A 37 -34.16 -16.41 -13.81
CA THR A 37 -33.54 -16.66 -12.49
C THR A 37 -32.26 -15.84 -12.35
N LYS A 38 -32.17 -15.02 -11.31
CA LYS A 38 -31.00 -14.17 -11.01
C LYS A 38 -30.28 -14.61 -9.74
N MET A 39 -29.01 -14.26 -9.67
CA MET A 39 -28.12 -14.45 -8.54
C MET A 39 -27.22 -13.23 -8.33
N LYS A 40 -26.67 -13.07 -7.13
CA LYS A 40 -25.65 -12.04 -6.85
C LYS A 40 -24.26 -12.50 -7.26
N ALA A 41 -23.50 -11.59 -7.85
CA ALA A 41 -22.09 -11.79 -8.19
C ALA A 41 -21.31 -10.47 -8.12
N LEU A 42 -20.03 -10.54 -7.73
CA LEU A 42 -19.12 -9.43 -7.85
C LEU A 42 -18.59 -9.36 -9.27
N VAL A 43 -18.78 -8.21 -9.93
CA VAL A 43 -18.28 -7.97 -11.28
C VAL A 43 -17.25 -6.86 -11.33
N TRP A 44 -16.30 -7.00 -12.24
CA TRP A 44 -15.35 -5.94 -12.56
C TRP A 44 -16.03 -4.85 -13.40
N LYS A 45 -15.86 -3.59 -12.98
CA LYS A 45 -16.41 -2.40 -13.64
C LYS A 45 -15.34 -1.47 -14.21
N GLY A 46 -14.08 -1.70 -13.86
CA GLY A 46 -12.97 -0.85 -14.25
C GLY A 46 -11.82 -0.91 -13.26
N LYS A 47 -10.74 -0.21 -13.60
CA LYS A 47 -9.63 0.00 -12.67
C LYS A 47 -10.16 0.64 -11.38
N GLN A 48 -9.86 0.01 -10.26
CA GLN A 48 -10.29 0.33 -8.91
C GLN A 48 -11.81 0.42 -8.76
N LYS A 49 -12.55 -0.40 -9.50
CA LYS A 49 -14.01 -0.42 -9.45
C LYS A 49 -14.56 -1.83 -9.66
N VAL A 50 -15.18 -2.37 -8.62
CA VAL A 50 -15.98 -3.61 -8.64
C VAL A 50 -17.36 -3.30 -8.06
N GLU A 51 -18.37 -4.06 -8.45
CA GLU A 51 -19.76 -3.86 -7.97
C GLU A 51 -20.44 -5.21 -7.77
N ILE A 52 -21.26 -5.32 -6.73
CA ILE A 52 -22.20 -6.45 -6.58
C ILE A 52 -23.43 -6.18 -7.43
N VAL A 53 -23.74 -7.09 -8.34
CA VAL A 53 -24.87 -6.97 -9.26
C VAL A 53 -25.67 -8.27 -9.32
N ASP A 54 -26.94 -8.17 -9.71
CA ASP A 54 -27.76 -9.34 -10.00
C ASP A 54 -27.53 -9.77 -11.47
N VAL A 55 -26.95 -10.95 -11.67
CA VAL A 55 -26.70 -11.60 -12.97
C VAL A 55 -27.58 -12.84 -13.14
N PRO A 56 -27.81 -13.34 -14.36
CA PRO A 56 -28.49 -14.63 -14.54
C PRO A 56 -27.75 -15.77 -13.84
N LYS A 57 -28.49 -16.72 -13.30
CA LYS A 57 -27.92 -17.97 -12.76
C LYS A 57 -27.30 -18.79 -13.91
N PRO A 58 -26.12 -19.41 -13.76
CA PRO A 58 -25.51 -20.20 -14.83
C PRO A 58 -26.31 -21.45 -15.21
N ASN A 59 -26.31 -21.81 -16.50
CA ASN A 59 -26.70 -23.14 -16.98
C ASN A 59 -25.47 -24.04 -17.16
N LEU A 60 -25.71 -25.35 -17.21
CA LEU A 60 -24.76 -26.30 -17.80
C LEU A 60 -24.61 -25.98 -19.30
N LEU A 61 -23.38 -25.86 -19.78
CA LEU A 61 -23.08 -25.60 -21.19
C LEU A 61 -22.51 -26.84 -21.89
N GLU A 62 -21.79 -27.66 -21.14
CA GLU A 62 -21.16 -28.89 -21.61
C GLU A 62 -21.53 -30.05 -20.67
N ASP A 63 -21.58 -31.27 -21.21
CA ASP A 63 -21.94 -32.48 -20.43
C ASP A 63 -20.95 -32.80 -19.30
N THR A 64 -19.77 -32.19 -19.33
CA THR A 64 -18.72 -32.32 -18.31
C THR A 64 -18.75 -31.20 -17.26
N ASP A 65 -19.78 -30.35 -17.27
CA ASP A 65 -19.91 -29.23 -16.34
C ASP A 65 -20.61 -29.63 -15.05
N VAL A 66 -20.40 -28.82 -14.03
CA VAL A 66 -21.15 -28.82 -12.77
C VAL A 66 -21.57 -27.40 -12.41
N ILE A 67 -22.76 -27.24 -11.83
CA ILE A 67 -23.17 -25.98 -11.17
C ILE A 67 -23.02 -26.15 -9.66
N LEU A 68 -22.22 -25.30 -9.03
CA LEU A 68 -22.07 -25.23 -7.58
C LEU A 68 -22.92 -24.10 -7.00
N LYS A 69 -23.59 -24.39 -5.88
CA LYS A 69 -24.02 -23.37 -4.90
C LYS A 69 -22.81 -23.01 -4.06
N VAL A 70 -22.28 -21.80 -4.27
CA VAL A 70 -21.06 -21.37 -3.58
C VAL A 70 -21.39 -21.19 -2.10
N THR A 71 -20.75 -21.98 -1.24
CA THR A 71 -20.90 -21.91 0.22
C THR A 71 -19.83 -21.05 0.87
N GLY A 72 -18.73 -20.79 0.16
CA GLY A 72 -17.71 -19.86 0.57
C GLY A 72 -16.81 -19.46 -0.59
N SER A 73 -16.39 -18.19 -0.59
CA SER A 73 -15.37 -17.65 -1.48
C SER A 73 -14.34 -16.86 -0.66
N THR A 74 -13.28 -16.36 -1.29
CA THR A 74 -12.38 -15.38 -0.66
C THR A 74 -12.01 -14.25 -1.61
N VAL A 75 -11.18 -13.31 -1.12
CA VAL A 75 -10.45 -12.33 -1.94
C VAL A 75 -8.97 -12.70 -1.89
N CYS A 76 -8.36 -12.88 -3.06
CA CYS A 76 -6.93 -13.16 -3.21
C CYS A 76 -6.13 -11.86 -3.34
N GLY A 77 -4.83 -11.90 -3.02
CA GLY A 77 -3.92 -10.82 -3.40
C GLY A 77 -3.88 -10.62 -4.91
N SER A 78 -4.01 -11.69 -5.70
CA SER A 78 -4.02 -11.62 -7.15
C SER A 78 -5.28 -10.95 -7.72
N ASP A 79 -6.39 -10.94 -6.99
CA ASP A 79 -7.58 -10.17 -7.37
C ASP A 79 -7.33 -8.66 -7.32
N LEU A 80 -6.37 -8.19 -6.49
CA LEU A 80 -5.96 -6.78 -6.48
C LEU A 80 -5.22 -6.39 -7.76
N HIS A 81 -4.45 -7.30 -8.38
CA HIS A 81 -3.84 -7.04 -9.70
C HIS A 81 -4.92 -6.79 -10.78
N LEU A 82 -6.04 -7.51 -10.70
CA LEU A 82 -7.21 -7.30 -11.56
C LEU A 82 -7.89 -5.95 -11.23
N TYR A 83 -8.05 -5.66 -9.94
CA TYR A 83 -8.62 -4.41 -9.44
C TYR A 83 -7.79 -3.19 -9.90
N HIS A 84 -6.46 -3.24 -9.80
CA HIS A 84 -5.56 -2.18 -10.25
C HIS A 84 -5.40 -2.10 -11.77
N GLY A 85 -5.87 -3.13 -12.49
CA GLY A 85 -5.79 -3.27 -13.94
C GLY A 85 -4.37 -3.53 -14.44
N ALA A 86 -3.53 -4.17 -13.61
CA ALA A 86 -2.19 -4.62 -13.98
C ALA A 86 -2.27 -5.84 -14.94
N VAL A 87 -3.20 -6.76 -14.67
CA VAL A 87 -3.55 -7.85 -15.60
C VAL A 87 -4.47 -7.29 -16.69
N VAL A 88 -4.15 -7.61 -17.94
CA VAL A 88 -4.85 -7.12 -19.13
C VAL A 88 -6.01 -8.04 -19.55
N GLN A 89 -6.81 -7.58 -20.51
CA GLN A 89 -7.93 -8.31 -21.11
C GLN A 89 -9.07 -8.61 -20.12
N LEU A 90 -9.39 -7.65 -19.25
CA LEU A 90 -10.63 -7.63 -18.46
C LEU A 90 -11.71 -6.86 -19.21
N ALA A 91 -12.95 -7.36 -19.15
CA ALA A 91 -14.15 -6.74 -19.69
C ALA A 91 -15.11 -6.30 -18.57
N ASP A 92 -15.88 -5.25 -18.86
CA ASP A 92 -16.93 -4.80 -17.93
C ASP A 92 -18.01 -5.89 -17.80
N GLY A 93 -18.25 -6.34 -16.57
CA GLY A 93 -19.20 -7.40 -16.25
C GLY A 93 -18.58 -8.77 -16.00
N ASP A 94 -17.25 -8.92 -16.12
CA ASP A 94 -16.54 -10.15 -15.75
C ASP A 94 -16.74 -10.45 -14.26
N ILE A 95 -17.21 -11.66 -13.94
CA ILE A 95 -17.40 -12.14 -12.57
C ILE A 95 -16.04 -12.59 -12.01
N LEU A 96 -15.62 -12.03 -10.89
CA LEU A 96 -14.30 -12.28 -10.31
C LEU A 96 -14.26 -13.46 -9.32
N GLY A 97 -13.04 -13.84 -8.93
CA GLY A 97 -12.76 -14.75 -7.81
C GLY A 97 -12.47 -16.19 -8.23
N HIS A 98 -11.34 -16.71 -7.79
CA HIS A 98 -10.83 -18.04 -8.16
C HIS A 98 -10.66 -18.99 -6.97
N GLU A 99 -11.10 -18.56 -5.78
CA GLU A 99 -10.99 -19.31 -4.54
C GLU A 99 -12.38 -19.57 -3.98
N PHE A 100 -12.95 -20.75 -4.25
CA PHE A 100 -14.31 -21.06 -3.83
C PHE A 100 -14.55 -22.56 -3.56
N CYS A 101 -15.57 -22.81 -2.76
CA CYS A 101 -16.13 -24.13 -2.51
C CYS A 101 -17.66 -24.06 -2.49
N GLY A 102 -18.32 -25.21 -2.65
CA GLY A 102 -19.77 -25.23 -2.74
C GLY A 102 -20.40 -26.60 -2.71
N ILE A 103 -21.74 -26.58 -2.67
CA ILE A 103 -22.57 -27.78 -2.77
C ILE A 103 -23.00 -27.95 -4.23
N VAL A 104 -22.84 -29.15 -4.78
CA VAL A 104 -23.26 -29.45 -6.15
C VAL A 104 -24.77 -29.37 -6.27
N GLU A 105 -25.25 -28.54 -7.20
CA GLU A 105 -26.66 -28.42 -7.52
C GLU A 105 -27.04 -29.24 -8.76
N GLN A 106 -26.24 -29.15 -9.82
CA GLN A 106 -26.48 -29.83 -11.09
C GLN A 106 -25.19 -30.42 -11.62
N VAL A 107 -25.31 -31.56 -12.30
CA VAL A 107 -24.20 -32.24 -12.97
C VAL A 107 -24.58 -32.48 -14.43
N GLY A 108 -23.62 -32.30 -15.34
CA GLY A 108 -23.77 -32.66 -16.74
C GLY A 108 -23.81 -34.18 -16.94
N SER A 109 -24.27 -34.62 -18.11
CA SER A 109 -24.54 -36.04 -18.37
C SER A 109 -23.28 -36.92 -18.45
N ALA A 110 -22.10 -36.32 -18.61
CA ALA A 110 -20.81 -37.00 -18.69
C ALA A 110 -19.99 -36.95 -17.37
N ILE A 111 -20.59 -36.45 -16.28
CA ILE A 111 -19.98 -36.46 -14.94
C ILE A 111 -20.12 -37.84 -14.29
N ASN A 112 -19.01 -38.37 -13.77
CA ASN A 112 -18.98 -39.72 -13.18
C ASN A 112 -18.53 -39.74 -11.70
N LYS A 113 -17.77 -38.74 -11.25
CA LYS A 113 -17.20 -38.71 -9.88
C LYS A 113 -17.92 -37.75 -8.96
N VAL A 114 -18.43 -36.64 -9.51
CA VAL A 114 -19.06 -35.57 -8.74
C VAL A 114 -20.55 -35.86 -8.54
N GLN A 115 -21.06 -35.68 -7.31
CA GLN A 115 -22.43 -36.03 -6.94
C GLN A 115 -23.24 -34.82 -6.47
N VAL A 116 -24.51 -34.73 -6.91
CA VAL A 116 -25.46 -33.70 -6.44
C VAL A 116 -25.64 -33.78 -4.93
N GLY A 117 -25.63 -32.61 -4.27
CA GLY A 117 -25.80 -32.46 -2.83
C GLY A 117 -24.52 -32.67 -2.00
N LYS A 118 -23.41 -33.12 -2.61
CA LYS A 118 -22.10 -33.21 -1.95
C LYS A 118 -21.31 -31.90 -2.07
N ARG A 119 -20.34 -31.72 -1.17
CA ARG A 119 -19.52 -30.50 -1.04
C ARG A 119 -18.18 -30.70 -1.74
N TYR A 120 -17.74 -29.70 -2.49
CA TYR A 120 -16.46 -29.74 -3.19
C TYR A 120 -15.75 -28.39 -3.10
N VAL A 121 -14.42 -28.44 -3.06
CA VAL A 121 -13.55 -27.29 -3.31
C VAL A 121 -13.07 -27.34 -4.76
N ALA A 122 -13.08 -26.20 -5.44
CA ALA A 122 -12.63 -26.08 -6.82
C ALA A 122 -11.16 -25.68 -6.88
N SER A 123 -10.38 -26.31 -7.75
CA SER A 123 -9.07 -25.76 -8.10
C SER A 123 -9.24 -24.41 -8.78
N PHE A 124 -8.40 -23.43 -8.44
CA PHE A 124 -8.39 -22.14 -9.14
C PHE A 124 -8.06 -22.28 -10.64
N GLN A 125 -7.39 -23.37 -11.01
CA GLN A 125 -7.03 -23.72 -12.39
C GLN A 125 -8.03 -24.68 -13.00
N ILE A 126 -8.23 -24.55 -14.30
CA ILE A 126 -9.03 -25.47 -15.09
C ILE A 126 -8.08 -26.38 -15.83
N ALA A 127 -8.04 -27.66 -15.45
CA ALA A 127 -7.21 -28.69 -16.06
C ALA A 127 -8.05 -29.71 -16.84
N CYS A 128 -7.45 -30.31 -17.87
CA CYS A 128 -8.11 -31.31 -18.70
C CYS A 128 -7.97 -32.76 -18.22
N GLY A 129 -7.07 -33.02 -17.27
CA GLY A 129 -6.80 -34.38 -16.77
C GLY A 129 -5.88 -35.23 -17.66
N ASP A 130 -5.86 -35.01 -18.97
CA ASP A 130 -5.27 -35.97 -19.91
C ASP A 130 -4.03 -35.50 -20.70
N CYS A 131 -3.74 -34.20 -20.73
CA CYS A 131 -2.56 -33.68 -21.45
C CYS A 131 -1.24 -34.06 -20.75
N PHE A 132 -0.12 -33.74 -21.40
CA PHE A 132 1.22 -34.12 -20.91
C PHE A 132 1.47 -33.64 -19.47
N PHE A 133 1.09 -32.40 -19.16
CA PHE A 133 1.25 -31.81 -17.83
C PHE A 133 0.19 -32.30 -16.83
N CYS A 134 -1.06 -32.46 -17.26
CA CYS A 134 -2.13 -32.95 -16.38
C CYS A 134 -1.86 -34.38 -15.89
N LYS A 135 -1.30 -35.26 -16.73
CA LYS A 135 -0.87 -36.61 -16.33
C LYS A 135 0.19 -36.62 -15.24
N GLN A 136 0.94 -35.54 -15.10
CA GLN A 136 1.95 -35.32 -14.06
C GLN A 136 1.40 -34.51 -12.87
N LYS A 137 0.08 -34.26 -12.83
CA LYS A 137 -0.60 -33.38 -11.87
C LYS A 137 -0.11 -31.92 -11.93
N LEU A 138 0.54 -31.49 -13.01
CA LEU A 138 0.98 -30.11 -13.24
C LEU A 138 -0.17 -29.28 -13.84
N SER A 139 -1.26 -29.13 -13.08
CA SER A 139 -2.54 -28.59 -13.54
C SER A 139 -2.44 -27.16 -14.10
N SER A 140 -1.49 -26.36 -13.62
CA SER A 140 -1.33 -24.95 -13.99
C SER A 140 -0.82 -24.74 -15.41
N GLN A 141 -0.25 -25.78 -16.01
CA GLN A 141 0.32 -25.79 -17.35
C GLN A 141 -0.56 -26.63 -18.31
N CYS A 142 -1.87 -26.69 -18.06
CA CYS A 142 -2.79 -27.43 -18.91
C CYS A 142 -2.80 -26.87 -20.34
N GLU A 143 -2.50 -27.74 -21.32
CA GLU A 143 -2.43 -27.36 -22.74
C GLU A 143 -3.78 -27.16 -23.43
N LYS A 144 -4.90 -27.50 -22.77
CA LYS A 144 -6.21 -27.67 -23.43
C LYS A 144 -7.33 -26.79 -22.86
N THR A 145 -7.02 -25.85 -22.00
CA THR A 145 -8.04 -25.04 -21.30
C THR A 145 -7.86 -23.54 -21.45
N ASN A 146 -6.74 -23.09 -22.05
CA ASN A 146 -6.52 -21.71 -22.46
C ASN A 146 -6.05 -21.65 -23.92
N ALA A 147 -6.89 -21.09 -24.79
CA ALA A 147 -6.58 -20.92 -26.21
C ALA A 147 -6.00 -19.54 -26.56
N ASN A 148 -5.83 -18.64 -25.58
CA ASN A 148 -5.39 -17.27 -25.79
C ASN A 148 -4.00 -17.23 -26.46
N THR A 149 -3.95 -16.63 -27.65
CA THR A 149 -2.75 -16.55 -28.50
C THR A 149 -1.75 -15.51 -27.98
N ALA A 150 -2.23 -14.42 -27.37
CA ALA A 150 -1.39 -13.39 -26.77
C ALA A 150 -0.61 -13.93 -25.55
N ALA A 151 -1.29 -14.66 -24.65
CA ALA A 151 -0.65 -15.32 -23.52
C ALA A 151 0.43 -16.31 -23.98
N LYS A 152 0.11 -17.15 -24.98
CA LYS A 152 1.06 -18.10 -25.57
C LYS A 152 2.27 -17.39 -26.17
N SER A 153 2.07 -16.28 -26.88
CA SER A 153 3.17 -15.50 -27.46
C SER A 153 4.00 -14.80 -26.39
N LEU A 154 3.38 -14.33 -25.30
CA LEU A 154 4.06 -13.63 -24.22
C LEU A 154 4.97 -14.58 -23.42
N TYR A 155 4.50 -15.80 -23.16
CA TYR A 155 5.20 -16.75 -22.30
C TYR A 155 6.00 -17.82 -23.07
N GLY A 156 5.87 -17.88 -24.40
CA GLY A 156 6.50 -18.90 -25.24
C GLY A 156 5.85 -20.29 -25.14
N GLY A 157 4.82 -20.44 -24.30
CA GLY A 157 4.08 -21.67 -24.05
C GLY A 157 2.68 -21.38 -23.52
N ARG A 158 1.83 -22.39 -23.46
CA ARG A 158 0.47 -22.25 -22.93
C ARG A 158 0.43 -22.45 -21.42
N THR A 159 -0.47 -21.72 -20.77
CA THR A 159 -0.85 -21.91 -19.37
C THR A 159 -2.29 -22.44 -19.29
N ALA A 160 -2.74 -22.88 -18.11
CA ALA A 160 -4.11 -23.31 -17.90
C ALA A 160 -5.12 -22.14 -17.93
N GLY A 161 -6.39 -22.48 -18.12
CA GLY A 161 -7.49 -21.56 -17.81
C GLY A 161 -7.60 -21.29 -16.31
N ILE A 162 -8.06 -20.09 -15.93
CA ILE A 162 -8.23 -19.67 -14.52
C ILE A 162 -9.62 -19.05 -14.34
N PHE A 163 -10.33 -19.44 -13.29
CA PHE A 163 -11.63 -18.86 -12.93
C PHE A 163 -11.51 -17.38 -12.56
N GLY A 164 -12.47 -16.56 -12.93
CA GLY A 164 -12.63 -15.19 -12.43
C GLY A 164 -11.40 -14.28 -12.54
N TYR A 165 -10.53 -14.52 -13.52
CA TYR A 165 -9.24 -13.84 -13.67
C TYR A 165 -9.27 -12.83 -14.83
N SER A 166 -8.88 -13.22 -16.04
CA SER A 166 -9.12 -12.40 -17.25
C SER A 166 -9.22 -13.26 -18.52
N HIS A 167 -9.54 -12.65 -19.65
CA HIS A 167 -9.54 -13.35 -20.95
C HIS A 167 -8.14 -13.82 -21.39
N LEU A 168 -7.07 -13.29 -20.78
CA LEU A 168 -5.70 -13.78 -20.96
C LEU A 168 -5.55 -15.24 -20.50
N THR A 169 -6.41 -15.67 -19.58
CA THR A 169 -6.47 -17.01 -18.99
C THR A 169 -7.78 -17.73 -19.34
N GLY A 170 -8.33 -17.46 -20.53
CA GLY A 170 -9.48 -18.16 -21.10
C GLY A 170 -10.86 -17.60 -20.72
N GLY A 171 -10.94 -16.54 -19.90
CA GLY A 171 -12.18 -15.78 -19.70
C GLY A 171 -13.30 -16.57 -19.03
N PHE A 172 -13.00 -17.28 -17.93
CA PHE A 172 -13.98 -18.04 -17.18
C PHE A 172 -14.57 -17.22 -16.02
N ALA A 173 -15.87 -17.34 -15.77
CA ALA A 173 -16.54 -16.67 -14.65
C ALA A 173 -16.04 -17.21 -13.30
N GLY A 174 -15.89 -16.31 -12.33
CA GLY A 174 -15.40 -16.63 -10.99
C GLY A 174 -16.47 -17.04 -9.97
N GLY A 175 -15.99 -17.41 -8.78
CA GLY A 175 -16.77 -17.90 -7.65
C GLY A 175 -17.12 -16.86 -6.59
N GLN A 176 -16.79 -15.57 -6.77
CA GLN A 176 -17.36 -14.50 -5.92
C GLN A 176 -18.80 -14.20 -6.34
N ALA A 177 -19.64 -15.22 -6.27
CA ALA A 177 -21.03 -15.24 -6.69
C ALA A 177 -21.81 -16.28 -5.87
N GLU A 178 -23.13 -16.28 -5.97
CA GLU A 178 -23.96 -17.30 -5.30
C GLU A 178 -23.90 -18.67 -6.01
N TYR A 179 -23.69 -18.67 -7.33
CA TYR A 179 -23.52 -19.89 -8.13
C TYR A 179 -22.39 -19.73 -9.14
N VAL A 180 -21.73 -20.84 -9.48
CA VAL A 180 -20.65 -20.85 -10.47
C VAL A 180 -20.67 -22.13 -11.30
N ARG A 181 -20.36 -22.01 -12.59
CA ARG A 181 -20.13 -23.13 -13.51
C ARG A 181 -18.69 -23.61 -13.38
N VAL A 182 -18.50 -24.90 -13.13
CA VAL A 182 -17.19 -25.55 -13.09
C VAL A 182 -17.08 -26.52 -14.27
N PRO A 183 -16.27 -26.21 -15.31
CA PRO A 183 -16.03 -27.11 -16.43
C PRO A 183 -15.09 -28.26 -16.05
N LEU A 184 -15.24 -29.39 -16.75
CA LEU A 184 -14.42 -30.60 -16.59
C LEU A 184 -14.37 -31.05 -15.11
N ALA A 185 -15.54 -31.08 -14.48
CA ALA A 185 -15.64 -31.08 -13.02
C ALA A 185 -15.06 -32.33 -12.34
N ASP A 186 -15.07 -33.49 -13.02
CA ASP A 186 -14.44 -34.74 -12.56
C ASP A 186 -12.90 -34.63 -12.37
N VAL A 187 -12.29 -33.55 -12.88
CA VAL A 187 -10.87 -33.25 -12.77
C VAL A 187 -10.61 -32.11 -11.79
N ASN A 188 -11.46 -31.07 -11.79
CA ASN A 188 -11.19 -29.79 -11.11
C ASN A 188 -11.88 -29.63 -9.75
N LEU A 189 -12.65 -30.63 -9.30
CA LEU A 189 -13.30 -30.65 -7.99
C LEU A 189 -12.71 -31.73 -7.08
N LEU A 190 -12.39 -31.34 -5.84
CA LEU A 190 -12.02 -32.25 -4.76
C LEU A 190 -13.15 -32.30 -3.73
N GLU A 191 -13.63 -33.50 -3.41
CA GLU A 191 -14.71 -33.68 -2.44
C GLU A 191 -14.26 -33.25 -1.04
N ILE A 192 -15.11 -32.49 -0.35
CA ILE A 192 -14.90 -32.11 1.05
C ILE A 192 -15.56 -33.19 1.93
N PRO A 193 -14.77 -34.04 2.60
CA PRO A 193 -15.30 -35.15 3.38
C PRO A 193 -16.09 -34.68 4.59
N GLU A 194 -16.96 -35.55 5.10
CA GLU A 194 -17.63 -35.33 6.39
C GLU A 194 -16.59 -35.11 7.51
N GLY A 195 -16.84 -34.13 8.38
CA GLY A 195 -15.91 -33.72 9.44
C GLY A 195 -14.93 -32.62 9.08
N VAL A 196 -14.79 -32.24 7.81
CA VAL A 196 -14.05 -31.04 7.39
C VAL A 196 -15.04 -29.95 6.99
N SER A 197 -14.98 -28.79 7.64
CA SER A 197 -15.80 -27.63 7.30
C SER A 197 -15.33 -26.94 6.02
N ASP A 198 -16.26 -26.26 5.35
CA ASP A 198 -15.98 -25.50 4.13
C ASP A 198 -14.90 -24.43 4.38
N GLU A 199 -14.96 -23.77 5.55
CA GLU A 199 -14.00 -22.76 5.98
C GLU A 199 -12.56 -23.30 6.07
N LYS A 200 -12.37 -24.57 6.40
CA LYS A 200 -11.04 -25.20 6.42
C LYS A 200 -10.64 -25.69 5.03
N ALA A 201 -11.55 -26.29 4.29
CA ALA A 201 -11.25 -26.87 2.98
C ALA A 201 -11.06 -25.85 1.85
N LEU A 202 -11.72 -24.68 1.92
CA LEU A 202 -11.75 -23.69 0.84
C LEU A 202 -10.35 -23.33 0.36
N TYR A 203 -9.40 -23.13 1.27
CA TYR A 203 -8.05 -22.67 0.94
C TYR A 203 -7.18 -23.71 0.20
N LEU A 204 -7.66 -24.95 0.03
CA LEU A 204 -7.08 -25.93 -0.90
C LEU A 204 -7.28 -25.53 -2.37
N SER A 205 -8.23 -24.64 -2.66
CA SER A 205 -8.46 -24.09 -4.00
C SER A 205 -7.24 -23.37 -4.56
N ASP A 206 -6.47 -22.68 -3.71
CA ASP A 206 -5.30 -21.88 -4.07
C ASP A 206 -4.26 -21.81 -2.92
N VAL A 207 -4.47 -20.92 -1.92
CA VAL A 207 -3.42 -20.43 -1.01
C VAL A 207 -2.57 -21.53 -0.39
N LEU A 208 -3.18 -22.61 0.13
CA LEU A 208 -2.42 -23.69 0.76
C LEU A 208 -1.54 -24.42 -0.25
N CYS A 209 -2.09 -24.74 -1.42
CA CYS A 209 -1.37 -25.40 -2.50
C CYS A 209 -0.25 -24.51 -3.04
N THR A 210 -0.50 -23.20 -3.15
CA THR A 210 0.47 -22.21 -3.63
C THR A 210 1.64 -22.05 -2.68
N SER A 211 1.38 -21.85 -1.39
CA SER A 211 2.41 -21.78 -0.37
C SER A 211 3.22 -23.07 -0.24
N TYR A 212 2.56 -24.22 -0.29
CA TYR A 212 3.23 -25.52 -0.20
C TYR A 212 4.09 -25.79 -1.43
N HIS A 213 3.59 -25.44 -2.62
CA HIS A 213 4.35 -25.52 -3.85
C HIS A 213 5.61 -24.65 -3.81
N ALA A 214 5.50 -23.41 -3.36
CA ALA A 214 6.62 -22.47 -3.24
C ALA A 214 7.77 -23.07 -2.41
N VAL A 215 7.44 -23.67 -1.26
CA VAL A 215 8.42 -24.32 -0.36
C VAL A 215 9.02 -25.58 -0.98
N LYS A 216 8.19 -26.45 -1.56
CA LYS A 216 8.64 -27.73 -2.13
C LYS A 216 9.46 -27.56 -3.40
N ASP A 217 9.03 -26.68 -4.29
CA ASP A 217 9.65 -26.47 -5.60
C ASP A 217 10.94 -25.66 -5.49
N THR A 218 11.00 -24.71 -4.55
CA THR A 218 12.25 -24.02 -4.17
C THR A 218 13.19 -24.92 -3.36
N ALA A 219 12.73 -26.13 -3.02
CA ALA A 219 13.48 -27.18 -2.34
C ALA A 219 14.04 -26.74 -0.98
N VAL A 220 13.17 -26.31 -0.07
CA VAL A 220 13.54 -26.10 1.35
C VAL A 220 13.88 -27.45 1.99
N TYR A 221 15.00 -27.50 2.70
CA TYR A 221 15.49 -28.69 3.40
C TYR A 221 15.63 -28.48 4.90
N GLN A 222 15.76 -29.59 5.62
CA GLN A 222 16.08 -29.60 7.04
C GLN A 222 17.32 -28.75 7.34
N GLY A 223 17.17 -27.81 8.27
CA GLY A 223 18.23 -26.91 8.73
C GLY A 223 18.35 -25.60 7.95
N ASP A 224 17.68 -25.46 6.79
CA ASP A 224 17.75 -24.23 5.99
C ASP A 224 17.26 -23.01 6.79
N GLU A 225 17.93 -21.87 6.61
CA GLU A 225 17.43 -20.55 6.99
C GLU A 225 16.67 -19.94 5.80
N VAL A 226 15.39 -19.62 5.98
CA VAL A 226 14.48 -19.24 4.89
C VAL A 226 14.04 -17.78 5.06
N ALA A 227 14.21 -16.96 4.02
CA ALA A 227 13.62 -15.64 3.96
C ALA A 227 12.34 -15.65 3.11
N ILE A 228 11.28 -15.02 3.59
CA ILE A 228 9.99 -14.90 2.91
C ILE A 228 9.73 -13.42 2.66
N PHE A 229 9.67 -13.04 1.39
CA PHE A 229 9.38 -11.68 0.96
C PHE A 229 7.87 -11.53 0.77
N GLY A 230 7.21 -10.81 1.67
CA GLY A 230 5.76 -10.70 1.74
C GLY A 230 5.17 -11.55 2.87
N ALA A 231 4.53 -10.90 3.83
CA ALA A 231 3.86 -11.48 4.99
C ALA A 231 2.32 -11.53 4.82
N GLY A 232 1.84 -11.55 3.57
CA GLY A 232 0.45 -11.84 3.25
C GLY A 232 0.12 -13.34 3.37
N PRO A 233 -1.12 -13.78 3.08
CA PRO A 233 -1.59 -15.14 3.33
C PRO A 233 -0.68 -16.25 2.79
N ILE A 234 -0.19 -16.09 1.54
CA ILE A 234 0.74 -17.05 0.92
C ILE A 234 2.04 -17.13 1.73
N GLY A 235 2.61 -15.98 2.11
CA GLY A 235 3.84 -15.92 2.88
C GLY A 235 3.71 -16.54 4.28
N GLN A 236 2.58 -16.31 4.97
CA GLN A 236 2.37 -16.91 6.30
C GLN A 236 2.37 -18.43 6.21
N MET A 237 1.60 -18.98 5.27
CA MET A 237 1.53 -20.43 5.08
C MET A 237 2.84 -21.00 4.54
N ALA A 238 3.59 -20.26 3.71
CA ALA A 238 4.93 -20.68 3.28
C ALA A 238 5.90 -20.77 4.47
N GLY A 239 5.77 -19.89 5.47
CA GLY A 239 6.51 -19.97 6.72
C GLY A 239 6.18 -21.24 7.51
N VAL A 240 4.89 -21.54 7.66
CA VAL A 240 4.41 -22.77 8.32
C VAL A 240 4.96 -24.01 7.62
N PHE A 241 4.89 -24.06 6.29
CA PHE A 241 5.39 -25.20 5.53
C PHE A 241 6.92 -25.30 5.53
N ALA A 242 7.65 -24.19 5.47
CA ALA A 242 9.12 -24.20 5.58
C ALA A 242 9.57 -24.78 6.91
N LEU A 243 8.91 -24.42 8.02
CA LEU A 243 9.15 -25.02 9.34
C LEU A 243 8.78 -26.50 9.37
N GLY A 244 7.71 -26.89 8.70
CA GLY A 244 7.31 -28.30 8.50
C GLY A 244 8.36 -29.13 7.73
N GLU A 245 9.09 -28.52 6.81
CA GLU A 245 10.26 -29.13 6.12
C GLU A 245 11.54 -29.10 6.96
N GLY A 246 11.48 -28.55 8.17
CA GLY A 246 12.59 -28.54 9.12
C GLY A 246 13.49 -27.32 9.02
N ALA A 247 13.04 -26.20 8.45
CA ALA A 247 13.78 -24.95 8.49
C ALA A 247 14.17 -24.58 9.93
N SER A 248 15.42 -24.14 10.11
CA SER A 248 15.94 -23.73 11.41
C SER A 248 15.53 -22.30 11.77
N LYS A 249 15.21 -21.49 10.76
CA LYS A 249 14.88 -20.07 10.87
C LYS A 249 13.97 -19.63 9.73
N VAL A 250 12.98 -18.80 10.02
CA VAL A 250 12.14 -18.12 9.03
C VAL A 250 12.19 -16.61 9.25
N ILE A 251 12.56 -15.87 8.21
CA ILE A 251 12.71 -14.41 8.24
C ILE A 251 11.64 -13.79 7.33
N PHE A 252 10.67 -13.09 7.90
CA PHE A 252 9.66 -12.35 7.15
C PHE A 252 10.17 -10.95 6.78
N VAL A 253 10.16 -10.63 5.48
CA VAL A 253 10.49 -9.33 4.93
C VAL A 253 9.20 -8.66 4.43
N ASP A 254 8.63 -7.75 5.22
CA ASP A 254 7.43 -6.97 4.87
C ASP A 254 7.44 -5.66 5.70
N THR A 255 6.30 -5.03 5.97
CA THR A 255 6.16 -3.83 6.78
C THR A 255 4.90 -3.88 7.64
N GLU A 256 4.76 -2.96 8.58
CA GLU A 256 3.60 -2.90 9.48
C GLU A 256 2.32 -2.47 8.75
N PRO A 257 1.13 -2.99 9.16
CA PRO A 257 0.90 -3.84 10.34
C PRO A 257 1.09 -5.35 10.11
N ARG A 258 1.52 -5.80 8.91
CA ARG A 258 1.58 -7.24 8.60
C ARG A 258 2.56 -8.00 9.48
N LEU A 259 3.72 -7.41 9.78
CA LEU A 259 4.71 -8.05 10.66
C LEU A 259 4.17 -8.25 12.08
N THR A 260 3.44 -7.27 12.62
CA THR A 260 2.76 -7.41 13.91
C THR A 260 1.70 -8.51 13.87
N PHE A 261 0.90 -8.58 12.79
CA PHE A 261 -0.07 -9.67 12.63
C PHE A 261 0.58 -11.05 12.73
N ILE A 262 1.71 -11.28 12.04
CA ILE A 262 2.46 -12.53 12.15
C ILE A 262 2.91 -12.79 13.59
N ARG A 263 3.51 -11.79 14.26
CA ARG A 263 3.97 -11.96 15.65
C ARG A 263 2.85 -12.42 16.59
N GLU A 264 1.63 -11.95 16.37
CA GLU A 264 0.48 -12.24 17.24
C GLU A 264 -0.25 -13.54 16.89
N HIS A 265 -0.25 -13.96 15.62
CA HIS A 265 -1.12 -15.05 15.13
C HIS A 265 -0.36 -16.28 14.63
N PHE A 266 0.97 -16.22 14.48
CA PHE A 266 1.76 -17.37 14.05
C PHE A 266 1.85 -18.42 15.19
N PRO A 267 1.91 -19.73 14.87
CA PRO A 267 1.97 -20.79 15.88
C PRO A 267 3.04 -20.56 16.95
N ALA A 268 2.62 -20.56 18.21
CA ALA A 268 3.46 -20.18 19.35
C ALA A 268 4.68 -21.10 19.51
N GLU A 269 4.56 -22.39 19.17
CA GLU A 269 5.66 -23.36 19.19
C GLU A 269 6.81 -23.07 18.19
N HIS A 270 6.64 -22.09 17.30
CA HIS A 270 7.62 -21.71 16.30
C HIS A 270 8.13 -20.28 16.46
N SER A 271 7.61 -19.54 17.45
CA SER A 271 7.91 -18.12 17.67
C SER A 271 9.41 -17.84 17.86
N ASP A 272 10.18 -18.78 18.41
CA ASP A 272 11.63 -18.71 18.61
C ASP A 272 12.44 -18.77 17.30
N LYS A 273 11.82 -19.26 16.22
CA LYS A 273 12.43 -19.38 14.89
C LYS A 273 12.05 -18.24 13.94
N LEU A 274 11.20 -17.31 14.38
CA LEU A 274 10.70 -16.21 13.55
C LEU A 274 11.52 -14.94 13.72
N PHE A 275 11.86 -14.34 12.59
CA PHE A 275 12.59 -13.09 12.51
C PHE A 275 11.87 -12.16 11.53
N PHE A 276 12.05 -10.85 11.70
CA PHE A 276 11.28 -9.85 10.98
C PHE A 276 12.18 -8.72 10.49
N ILE A 277 12.02 -8.35 9.23
CA ILE A 277 12.66 -7.21 8.59
C ILE A 277 11.57 -6.27 8.10
N ASP A 278 11.51 -5.07 8.69
CA ASP A 278 10.64 -3.98 8.22
C ASP A 278 11.35 -3.17 7.15
N TYR A 279 11.09 -3.50 5.88
CA TYR A 279 11.85 -2.90 4.77
C TYR A 279 11.67 -1.38 4.68
N LYS A 280 10.58 -0.80 5.20
CA LYS A 280 10.35 0.66 5.20
C LYS A 280 11.25 1.42 6.17
N LYS A 281 11.87 0.73 7.14
CA LYS A 281 12.82 1.32 8.09
C LYS A 281 14.26 1.29 7.58
N LEU A 282 14.50 0.66 6.44
CA LEU A 282 15.83 0.41 5.89
C LEU A 282 16.12 1.31 4.68
N SER A 283 17.39 1.42 4.34
CA SER A 283 17.83 2.13 3.13
C SER A 283 17.82 1.20 1.91
N HIS A 284 17.75 1.79 0.72
CA HIS A 284 17.79 1.06 -0.56
C HIS A 284 18.98 1.50 -1.43
N GLY A 285 19.44 0.64 -2.34
CA GLY A 285 20.54 0.92 -3.26
C GLY A 285 21.94 0.84 -2.64
N ILE A 286 22.92 1.45 -3.31
CA ILE A 286 24.32 1.48 -2.85
C ILE A 286 24.45 2.50 -1.71
N THR A 287 24.51 2.01 -0.49
CA THR A 287 24.56 2.84 0.73
C THR A 287 25.45 2.20 1.80
N SER A 288 25.96 3.03 2.72
CA SER A 288 26.66 2.58 3.92
C SER A 288 25.72 2.27 5.10
N LYS A 289 24.41 2.48 4.93
CA LYS A 289 23.37 2.20 5.93
C LYS A 289 22.78 0.80 5.75
N GLU A 290 22.09 0.31 6.78
CA GLU A 290 21.41 -0.99 6.75
C GLU A 290 20.39 -1.06 5.61
N THR A 291 20.45 -2.17 4.86
CA THR A 291 19.53 -2.53 3.76
C THR A 291 18.91 -3.89 4.06
N VAL A 292 17.87 -4.28 3.31
CA VAL A 292 17.30 -5.64 3.42
C VAL A 292 18.39 -6.71 3.21
N VAL A 293 19.26 -6.51 2.22
CA VAL A 293 20.37 -7.43 1.90
C VAL A 293 21.37 -7.53 3.05
N SER A 294 21.77 -6.41 3.65
CA SER A 294 22.73 -6.45 4.78
C SER A 294 22.11 -7.12 5.99
N MET A 295 20.85 -6.79 6.33
CA MET A 295 20.14 -7.38 7.45
C MET A 295 19.96 -8.90 7.31
N LEU A 296 19.61 -9.37 6.11
CA LEU A 296 19.54 -10.80 5.81
C LEU A 296 20.88 -11.50 6.02
N LYS A 297 21.99 -10.87 5.61
CA LYS A 297 23.33 -11.41 5.82
C LYS A 297 23.69 -11.46 7.30
N ASP A 298 23.45 -10.38 8.03
CA ASP A 298 23.78 -10.27 9.44
C ASP A 298 23.00 -11.29 10.29
N MET A 299 21.70 -11.48 10.01
CA MET A 299 20.87 -12.48 10.67
C MET A 299 21.27 -13.93 10.37
N CYS A 300 22.03 -14.15 9.29
CA CYS A 300 22.41 -15.46 8.76
C CYS A 300 23.94 -15.68 8.79
N GLY A 301 24.62 -15.18 9.83
CA GLY A 301 26.05 -15.41 10.05
C GLY A 301 26.96 -14.81 8.97
N GLY A 302 26.56 -13.67 8.40
CA GLY A 302 27.29 -12.91 7.38
C GLY A 302 27.16 -13.48 5.96
N ARG A 303 26.49 -14.63 5.78
CA ARG A 303 26.36 -15.28 4.47
C ARG A 303 25.05 -14.97 3.77
N GLY A 304 23.98 -14.77 4.54
CA GLY A 304 22.61 -14.70 4.02
C GLY A 304 21.88 -16.03 4.12
N PRO A 305 20.54 -16.03 4.00
CA PRO A 305 19.71 -17.23 4.11
C PRO A 305 20.04 -18.26 3.03
N ASP A 306 19.71 -19.52 3.31
CA ASP A 306 19.84 -20.65 2.37
C ASP A 306 18.83 -20.56 1.22
N VAL A 307 17.64 -20.06 1.53
CA VAL A 307 16.49 -19.98 0.63
C VAL A 307 15.81 -18.62 0.78
N ALA A 308 15.40 -18.02 -0.33
CA ALA A 308 14.47 -16.90 -0.35
C ALA A 308 13.23 -17.26 -1.18
N ILE A 309 12.04 -16.93 -0.69
CA ILE A 309 10.76 -17.16 -1.39
C ILE A 309 10.04 -15.82 -1.55
N GLU A 310 9.66 -15.50 -2.78
CA GLU A 310 8.94 -14.29 -3.16
C GLU A 310 7.43 -14.54 -3.10
N CYS A 311 6.71 -13.78 -2.28
CA CYS A 311 5.26 -13.90 -2.01
C CYS A 311 4.54 -12.54 -1.99
N ALA A 312 5.08 -11.51 -2.65
CA ALA A 312 4.56 -10.14 -2.66
C ALA A 312 4.03 -9.68 -4.03
N ALA A 313 4.66 -10.10 -5.14
CA ALA A 313 4.39 -9.73 -6.54
C ALA A 313 5.16 -8.49 -7.07
N GLY A 314 5.32 -8.44 -8.40
CA GLY A 314 6.18 -7.47 -9.10
C GLY A 314 5.63 -6.05 -9.25
N GLU A 315 4.32 -5.83 -9.07
CA GLU A 315 3.67 -4.52 -9.26
C GLU A 315 3.99 -3.48 -8.16
N TYR A 316 4.59 -3.91 -7.04
CA TYR A 316 4.86 -3.07 -5.89
C TYR A 316 6.30 -2.53 -5.90
N ALA A 317 6.54 -1.44 -6.64
CA ALA A 317 7.81 -0.74 -6.62
C ALA A 317 8.14 -0.19 -5.20
N LYS A 318 9.34 -0.46 -4.70
CA LYS A 318 9.89 0.16 -3.47
C LYS A 318 10.64 1.47 -3.82
N GLY A 319 11.26 1.54 -4.99
CA GLY A 319 11.97 2.72 -5.49
C GLY A 319 11.11 3.67 -6.32
N TRP A 320 11.34 4.98 -6.16
CA TRP A 320 10.63 6.02 -6.92
C TRP A 320 10.89 5.97 -8.43
N MET A 321 12.04 5.43 -8.84
CA MET A 321 12.45 5.29 -10.25
C MET A 321 11.65 4.19 -10.95
N HIS A 322 11.56 3.00 -10.35
CA HIS A 322 10.72 1.90 -10.86
C HIS A 322 9.22 2.23 -10.78
N TRP A 323 8.77 2.95 -9.75
CA TRP A 323 7.40 3.48 -9.71
C TRP A 323 7.11 4.38 -10.93
N LEU A 324 8.07 5.23 -11.30
CA LEU A 324 7.95 6.12 -12.45
C LEU A 324 7.95 5.34 -13.77
N GLU A 325 8.83 4.34 -13.92
CA GLU A 325 8.88 3.47 -15.11
C GLU A 325 7.58 2.68 -15.33
N ILE A 326 6.99 2.14 -14.26
CA ILE A 326 5.66 1.51 -14.29
C ILE A 326 4.59 2.54 -14.65
N ALA A 327 4.62 3.73 -14.04
CA ALA A 327 3.63 4.76 -14.29
C ALA A 327 3.62 5.27 -15.74
N VAL A 328 4.77 5.22 -16.44
CA VAL A 328 4.89 5.61 -17.86
C VAL A 328 4.85 4.42 -18.84
N GLY A 329 4.71 3.18 -18.34
CA GLY A 329 4.63 1.96 -19.16
C GLY A 329 5.96 1.52 -19.78
N ALA A 330 7.10 1.97 -19.24
CA ALA A 330 8.44 1.55 -19.64
C ALA A 330 8.88 0.22 -18.97
N GLU A 331 8.17 -0.19 -17.92
CA GLU A 331 8.34 -1.45 -17.18
C GLU A 331 6.95 -1.96 -16.76
N THR A 332 6.69 -3.28 -16.79
CA THR A 332 5.41 -3.85 -16.30
C THR A 332 5.52 -4.37 -14.89
N ASP A 333 6.67 -4.94 -14.53
CA ASP A 333 6.95 -5.56 -13.22
C ASP A 333 8.35 -5.15 -12.74
N THR A 334 8.54 -4.94 -11.44
CA THR A 334 9.85 -4.52 -10.88
C THR A 334 10.78 -5.69 -10.53
N SER A 335 12.09 -5.52 -10.78
CA SER A 335 13.11 -6.52 -10.40
C SER A 335 13.66 -6.34 -8.98
N GLU A 336 13.25 -5.29 -8.26
CA GLU A 336 13.84 -4.88 -6.98
C GLU A 336 13.85 -6.01 -5.94
N ILE A 337 12.69 -6.65 -5.69
CA ILE A 337 12.58 -7.75 -4.72
C ILE A 337 13.43 -8.95 -5.15
N VAL A 338 13.39 -9.31 -6.44
CA VAL A 338 14.15 -10.45 -6.97
C VAL A 338 15.66 -10.19 -6.86
N ASN A 339 16.11 -8.96 -7.11
CA ASN A 339 17.50 -8.56 -6.93
C ASN A 339 17.89 -8.62 -5.44
N GLU A 340 17.07 -8.09 -4.53
CA GLU A 340 17.31 -8.20 -3.08
C GLU A 340 17.39 -9.66 -2.62
N MET A 341 16.56 -10.55 -3.16
CA MET A 341 16.63 -11.99 -2.87
C MET A 341 17.94 -12.59 -3.37
N ILE A 342 18.30 -12.37 -4.64
CA ILE A 342 19.52 -12.92 -5.26
C ILE A 342 20.78 -12.40 -4.56
N GLU A 343 20.80 -11.13 -4.16
CA GLU A 343 21.92 -10.52 -3.44
C GLU A 343 21.96 -10.89 -1.96
N GLY A 344 20.79 -11.15 -1.38
CA GLY A 344 20.56 -11.49 0.02
C GLY A 344 20.92 -12.92 0.39
N VAL A 345 20.54 -13.91 -0.43
CA VAL A 345 20.85 -15.33 -0.16
C VAL A 345 22.36 -15.60 -0.18
N ARG A 346 22.79 -16.69 0.47
CA ARG A 346 24.19 -17.14 0.38
C ARG A 346 24.59 -17.59 -1.02
N ASN A 347 25.90 -17.71 -1.28
CA ASN A 347 26.39 -18.33 -2.51
C ASN A 347 25.84 -19.76 -2.64
N TYR A 348 25.47 -20.16 -3.86
CA TYR A 348 24.72 -21.39 -4.15
C TYR A 348 23.41 -21.51 -3.36
N GLY A 349 22.80 -20.39 -2.96
CA GLY A 349 21.45 -20.33 -2.38
C GLY A 349 20.37 -20.54 -3.45
N ARG A 350 19.12 -20.66 -2.99
CA ARG A 350 17.93 -20.87 -3.83
C ARG A 350 16.94 -19.73 -3.67
N CYS A 351 16.36 -19.27 -4.77
CA CYS A 351 15.34 -18.24 -4.80
C CYS A 351 14.12 -18.78 -5.57
N GLY A 352 12.94 -18.72 -4.96
CA GLY A 352 11.67 -19.11 -5.56
C GLY A 352 10.78 -17.90 -5.84
N ILE A 353 10.25 -17.78 -7.05
CA ILE A 353 9.30 -16.72 -7.42
C ILE A 353 7.89 -17.31 -7.49
N THR A 354 7.05 -16.94 -6.52
CA THR A 354 5.64 -17.35 -6.43
C THR A 354 4.67 -16.19 -6.62
N GLY A 355 5.05 -14.95 -6.26
CA GLY A 355 4.21 -13.78 -6.54
C GLY A 355 4.00 -13.55 -8.04
N VAL A 356 2.97 -12.77 -8.37
CA VAL A 356 2.57 -12.56 -9.76
C VAL A 356 3.53 -11.60 -10.47
N TYR A 357 4.05 -12.04 -11.60
CA TYR A 357 4.81 -11.26 -12.58
C TYR A 357 4.18 -11.48 -13.95
N VAL A 358 3.76 -10.41 -14.63
CA VAL A 358 2.93 -10.54 -15.83
C VAL A 358 3.76 -10.56 -17.11
N ALA A 359 4.84 -9.77 -17.20
CA ALA A 359 5.65 -9.68 -18.39
C ALA A 359 7.15 -9.40 -18.11
N TYR A 360 7.66 -8.24 -18.49
CA TYR A 360 9.10 -7.94 -18.52
C TYR A 360 9.50 -6.96 -17.42
N THR A 361 10.72 -7.10 -16.93
CA THR A 361 11.35 -6.18 -15.97
C THR A 361 12.69 -5.70 -16.48
N ASN A 362 13.08 -4.48 -16.08
CA ASN A 362 14.39 -3.91 -16.33
C ASN A 362 15.33 -4.18 -15.15
N HIS A 363 16.64 -4.00 -15.34
CA HIS A 363 17.64 -4.04 -14.26
C HIS A 363 17.75 -5.37 -13.48
N PHE A 364 17.30 -6.49 -14.05
CA PHE A 364 17.51 -7.81 -13.45
C PHE A 364 19.01 -8.15 -13.35
N ASN A 365 19.50 -8.41 -12.13
CA ASN A 365 20.91 -8.63 -11.83
C ASN A 365 21.38 -10.05 -12.21
N ILE A 366 21.38 -10.35 -13.51
CA ILE A 366 21.82 -11.64 -14.06
C ILE A 366 23.29 -11.96 -13.73
N GLY A 367 24.12 -10.94 -13.53
CA GLY A 367 25.52 -11.10 -13.15
C GLY A 367 25.67 -11.73 -11.77
N SER A 368 24.94 -11.23 -10.77
CA SER A 368 24.94 -11.80 -9.41
C SER A 368 24.42 -13.22 -9.40
N LEU A 369 23.34 -13.50 -10.16
CA LEU A 369 22.78 -14.83 -10.32
C LEU A 369 23.84 -15.85 -10.79
N MET A 370 24.53 -15.53 -11.89
CA MET A 370 25.52 -16.41 -12.52
C MET A 370 26.79 -16.55 -11.66
N GLN A 371 27.40 -15.43 -11.27
CA GLN A 371 28.71 -15.43 -10.57
C GLN A 371 28.65 -16.13 -9.21
N ARG A 372 27.51 -16.08 -8.52
CA ARG A 372 27.32 -16.67 -7.19
C ARG A 372 26.68 -18.05 -7.23
N GLY A 373 26.38 -18.57 -8.43
CA GLY A 373 25.78 -19.89 -8.62
C GLY A 373 24.38 -20.02 -8.02
N ILE A 374 23.62 -18.92 -7.93
CA ILE A 374 22.28 -18.91 -7.34
C ILE A 374 21.31 -19.71 -8.21
N ARG A 375 20.42 -20.48 -7.58
CA ARG A 375 19.32 -21.17 -8.26
C ARG A 375 18.10 -20.27 -8.21
N LEU A 376 17.65 -19.79 -9.35
CA LEU A 376 16.40 -19.05 -9.46
C LEU A 376 15.35 -19.96 -10.09
N ILE A 377 14.26 -20.14 -9.38
CA ILE A 377 13.20 -21.08 -9.71
C ILE A 377 11.93 -20.24 -9.88
N GLY A 378 11.40 -20.19 -11.09
CA GLY A 378 10.05 -19.67 -11.31
C GLY A 378 9.08 -20.76 -10.88
N ASN A 379 8.52 -20.65 -9.68
CA ASN A 379 7.54 -21.61 -9.20
C ASN A 379 6.29 -21.56 -10.10
N GLY A 380 5.96 -20.36 -10.58
CA GLY A 380 4.84 -20.13 -11.47
C GLY A 380 3.50 -20.33 -10.76
N GLN A 381 2.42 -20.41 -11.54
CA GLN A 381 1.10 -20.74 -11.00
C GLN A 381 1.13 -22.15 -10.40
N ALA A 382 0.70 -22.29 -9.14
CA ALA A 382 0.93 -23.52 -8.38
C ALA A 382 0.03 -24.68 -8.82
N PRO A 383 0.57 -25.88 -9.11
CA PRO A 383 -0.24 -27.00 -9.57
C PRO A 383 -1.05 -27.62 -8.42
N VAL A 384 -2.27 -27.10 -8.18
CA VAL A 384 -3.17 -27.51 -7.08
C VAL A 384 -3.35 -29.03 -7.03
N HIS A 385 -3.55 -29.67 -8.18
CA HIS A 385 -3.85 -31.11 -8.26
C HIS A 385 -2.70 -31.99 -7.73
N LYS A 386 -1.49 -31.45 -7.67
CA LYS A 386 -0.31 -32.12 -7.13
C LYS A 386 -0.36 -32.25 -5.61
N TYR A 387 -1.04 -31.34 -4.91
CA TYR A 387 -0.89 -31.16 -3.46
C TYR A 387 -2.19 -31.24 -2.66
N TRP A 388 -3.33 -30.88 -3.24
CA TRP A 388 -4.59 -30.71 -2.50
C TRP A 388 -5.08 -31.94 -1.72
N GLU A 389 -4.83 -33.17 -2.20
CA GLU A 389 -5.21 -34.42 -1.51
C GLU A 389 -4.34 -34.63 -0.26
N GLU A 390 -3.04 -34.36 -0.35
CA GLU A 390 -2.11 -34.45 0.77
C GLU A 390 -2.44 -33.40 1.84
N LEU A 391 -2.68 -32.16 1.41
CA LEU A 391 -3.03 -31.06 2.31
C LEU A 391 -4.39 -31.28 2.96
N LEU A 392 -5.37 -31.83 2.23
CA LEU A 392 -6.66 -32.24 2.80
C LEU A 392 -6.47 -33.30 3.90
N ALA A 393 -5.63 -34.31 3.66
CA ALA A 393 -5.35 -35.33 4.66
C ALA A 393 -4.69 -34.74 5.93
N LYS A 394 -3.85 -33.71 5.79
CA LYS A 394 -3.27 -32.97 6.93
C LYS A 394 -4.32 -32.18 7.71
N ILE A 395 -5.26 -31.53 7.01
CA ILE A 395 -6.40 -30.83 7.64
C ILE A 395 -7.27 -31.83 8.42
N GLN A 396 -7.59 -32.98 7.82
CA GLN A 396 -8.39 -34.03 8.47
C GLN A 396 -7.76 -34.56 9.76
N LYS A 397 -6.42 -34.63 9.82
CA LYS A 397 -5.68 -35.08 11.00
C LYS A 397 -5.46 -33.97 12.03
N GLY A 398 -5.84 -32.72 11.72
CA GLY A 398 -5.54 -31.56 12.57
C GLY A 398 -4.07 -31.13 12.56
N GLU A 399 -3.26 -31.64 11.62
CA GLU A 399 -1.85 -31.26 11.46
C GLU A 399 -1.67 -29.91 10.77
N LEU A 400 -2.73 -29.39 10.13
CA LEU A 400 -2.72 -28.12 9.41
C LEU A 400 -4.00 -27.34 9.75
N ASN A 401 -3.85 -26.18 10.40
CA ASN A 401 -4.95 -25.26 10.63
C ASN A 401 -4.89 -24.08 9.63
N PRO A 402 -5.74 -24.04 8.60
CA PRO A 402 -5.75 -22.94 7.64
C PRO A 402 -6.43 -21.68 8.16
N LEU A 403 -7.21 -21.75 9.26
CA LEU A 403 -7.93 -20.60 9.79
C LEU A 403 -7.02 -19.54 10.42
N GLN A 404 -5.76 -19.90 10.73
CA GLN A 404 -4.78 -18.98 11.33
C GLN A 404 -4.51 -17.72 10.49
N MET A 405 -4.63 -17.80 9.17
CA MET A 405 -4.43 -16.65 8.27
C MET A 405 -5.70 -15.81 8.09
N VAL A 406 -6.85 -16.30 8.55
CA VAL A 406 -8.17 -15.72 8.26
C VAL A 406 -8.46 -14.59 9.24
N SER A 407 -8.33 -13.36 8.74
CA SER A 407 -8.51 -12.16 9.56
C SER A 407 -9.97 -11.74 9.72
N HIS A 408 -10.80 -11.93 8.69
CA HIS A 408 -12.17 -11.40 8.67
C HIS A 408 -13.14 -12.37 8.00
N ARG A 409 -14.41 -12.31 8.41
CA ARG A 409 -15.54 -12.93 7.73
C ARG A 409 -16.44 -11.83 7.20
N VAL A 410 -16.77 -11.84 5.92
CA VAL A 410 -17.56 -10.79 5.26
C VAL A 410 -18.72 -11.43 4.51
N ARG A 411 -19.75 -10.64 4.18
CA ARG A 411 -20.86 -11.10 3.35
C ARG A 411 -20.57 -10.86 1.88
N LEU A 412 -21.07 -11.74 1.01
CA LEU A 412 -20.98 -11.58 -0.45
C LEU A 412 -21.49 -10.20 -0.90
N GLU A 413 -22.57 -9.71 -0.30
CA GLU A 413 -23.19 -8.42 -0.66
C GLU A 413 -22.33 -7.19 -0.33
N ASP A 414 -21.28 -7.37 0.48
CA ASP A 414 -20.37 -6.29 0.88
C ASP A 414 -19.03 -6.35 0.15
N LEU A 415 -18.82 -7.32 -0.75
CA LEU A 415 -17.51 -7.52 -1.39
C LEU A 415 -17.02 -6.28 -2.16
N ASP A 416 -17.91 -5.51 -2.75
CA ASP A 416 -17.54 -4.26 -3.44
C ASP A 416 -16.84 -3.25 -2.53
N LYS A 417 -17.27 -3.17 -1.27
CA LYS A 417 -16.63 -2.36 -0.22
C LYS A 417 -15.36 -3.03 0.31
N VAL A 418 -15.38 -4.36 0.44
CA VAL A 418 -14.24 -5.13 0.96
C VAL A 418 -13.02 -4.97 0.07
N TYR A 419 -13.15 -4.93 -1.25
CA TYR A 419 -12.01 -4.73 -2.15
C TYR A 419 -11.24 -3.44 -1.87
N ALA A 420 -11.95 -2.33 -1.67
CA ALA A 420 -11.32 -1.04 -1.34
C ALA A 420 -10.62 -1.08 0.03
N LYS A 421 -11.25 -1.71 1.03
CA LYS A 421 -10.67 -1.89 2.37
C LYS A 421 -9.44 -2.81 2.36
N PHE A 422 -9.52 -3.89 1.61
CA PHE A 422 -8.46 -4.88 1.44
C PHE A 422 -7.22 -4.25 0.79
N ASP A 423 -7.43 -3.44 -0.26
CA ASP A 423 -6.37 -2.66 -0.92
C ASP A 423 -5.73 -1.63 0.04
N ALA A 424 -6.56 -0.90 0.78
CA ALA A 424 -6.12 0.08 1.77
C ALA A 424 -5.51 -0.54 3.04
N LYS A 425 -5.62 -1.86 3.21
CA LYS A 425 -5.23 -2.61 4.42
C LYS A 425 -5.91 -2.05 5.69
N GLU A 426 -7.15 -1.56 5.54
CA GLU A 426 -7.99 -1.12 6.66
C GLU A 426 -8.22 -2.29 7.64
N ASP A 427 -8.36 -1.97 8.92
CA ASP A 427 -8.64 -2.94 9.98
C ASP A 427 -7.63 -4.12 10.04
N SER A 428 -6.42 -3.92 9.49
CA SER A 428 -5.38 -4.95 9.32
C SER A 428 -5.87 -6.20 8.58
N MET A 429 -6.78 -6.04 7.62
CA MET A 429 -7.33 -7.13 6.81
C MET A 429 -6.23 -7.82 5.98
N GLN A 430 -6.13 -9.15 6.11
CA GLN A 430 -5.11 -10.00 5.45
C GLN A 430 -5.73 -11.06 4.53
N LYS A 431 -6.71 -11.80 5.05
CA LYS A 431 -7.49 -12.80 4.33
C LYS A 431 -8.93 -12.77 4.82
N VAL A 432 -9.86 -12.88 3.90
CA VAL A 432 -11.30 -12.84 4.18
C VAL A 432 -11.94 -14.17 3.82
N PHE A 433 -12.84 -14.66 4.66
CA PHE A 433 -13.84 -15.65 4.27
C PHE A 433 -15.12 -14.91 3.83
N VAL A 434 -15.60 -15.20 2.63
CA VAL A 434 -16.82 -14.61 2.08
C VAL A 434 -17.96 -15.57 2.29
N GLU A 435 -18.87 -15.18 3.17
CA GLU A 435 -20.11 -15.88 3.46
C GLU A 435 -21.18 -15.53 2.42
N THR A 436 -21.80 -16.57 1.86
CA THR A 436 -22.99 -16.48 1.01
C THR A 436 -24.22 -16.96 1.76
N LYS A 437 -25.42 -16.80 1.15
CA LYS A 437 -26.66 -17.39 1.67
C LYS A 437 -26.69 -18.92 1.74
N PHE A 438 -25.72 -19.61 1.13
CA PHE A 438 -25.60 -21.08 1.15
C PHE A 438 -24.57 -21.57 2.16
N SER A 439 -23.86 -20.67 2.83
CA SER A 439 -22.83 -21.03 3.80
C SER A 439 -23.40 -21.89 4.91
N LEU A 440 -22.61 -22.89 5.31
CA LEU A 440 -22.90 -23.72 6.47
C LEU A 440 -22.62 -22.95 7.77
N PRO A 441 -23.08 -23.45 8.93
CA PRO A 441 -22.78 -22.84 10.21
C PRO A 441 -21.28 -22.63 10.40
N LYS A 442 -20.94 -21.46 10.94
CA LYS A 442 -19.57 -21.02 11.19
C LYS A 442 -18.79 -22.00 12.07
N GLU A 443 -17.52 -22.24 11.74
CA GLU A 443 -16.59 -22.93 12.62
C GLU A 443 -16.26 -22.06 13.85
N SER A 444 -16.13 -22.65 15.04
CA SER A 444 -15.85 -21.90 16.28
C SER A 444 -14.61 -21.01 16.20
N GLU A 445 -13.58 -21.43 15.46
CA GLU A 445 -12.31 -20.70 15.28
C GLU A 445 -12.38 -19.62 14.20
N SER A 446 -13.39 -19.61 13.32
CA SER A 446 -13.52 -18.59 12.29
C SER A 446 -13.95 -17.24 12.90
N PRO A 447 -13.44 -16.11 12.39
CA PRO A 447 -13.88 -14.79 12.81
C PRO A 447 -15.39 -14.61 12.61
N GLU A 448 -16.00 -13.79 13.48
CA GLU A 448 -17.39 -13.36 13.34
C GLU A 448 -17.58 -12.49 12.09
N ILE A 449 -18.82 -12.42 11.60
CA ILE A 449 -19.16 -11.52 10.47
C ILE A 449 -18.76 -10.09 10.86
N THR A 450 -17.83 -9.56 10.09
CA THR A 450 -17.41 -8.16 10.12
C THR A 450 -18.59 -7.35 9.61
N SER A 451 -19.30 -6.65 10.51
CA SER A 451 -20.51 -5.93 10.14
C SER A 451 -20.16 -4.67 9.34
N HIS A 452 -20.22 -4.76 8.01
CA HIS A 452 -20.26 -3.58 7.14
C HIS A 452 -21.70 -3.06 7.08
N ARG A 453 -22.17 -2.38 8.14
CA ARG A 453 -23.53 -1.81 8.12
C ARG A 453 -23.67 -0.88 6.90
N PRO A 454 -24.62 -1.13 5.99
CA PRO A 454 -24.92 -0.20 4.92
C PRO A 454 -25.37 1.13 5.55
N ILE A 455 -24.84 2.24 5.04
CA ILE A 455 -25.28 3.58 5.42
C ILE A 455 -26.69 3.79 4.82
N LEU A 456 -27.72 3.30 5.51
CA LEU A 456 -29.12 3.63 5.26
C LEU A 456 -29.77 4.00 6.59
N ALA A 457 -30.26 5.23 6.63
CA ALA A 457 -31.15 5.88 7.62
C ALA A 457 -30.84 5.65 9.12
N PRO A 458 -30.46 6.70 9.87
CA PRO A 458 -30.26 6.59 11.31
C PRO A 458 -31.60 6.39 12.01
N ASN A 459 -31.92 5.16 12.39
CA ASN A 459 -32.88 4.92 13.48
C ASN A 459 -32.09 4.78 14.79
N THR A 460 -31.90 5.93 15.44
CA THR A 460 -32.33 6.18 16.84
C THR A 460 -32.19 5.02 17.84
N ALA A 461 -31.00 4.46 17.99
CA ALA A 461 -30.45 4.00 19.27
C ALA A 461 -29.07 3.37 19.03
N MET A 462 -28.10 3.73 19.87
CA MET A 462 -26.69 3.26 19.85
C MET A 462 -25.76 3.97 18.87
N ASN A 463 -25.64 5.30 19.01
CA ASN A 463 -24.31 5.86 19.27
C ASN A 463 -24.20 5.99 20.79
N GLN A 464 -23.86 4.90 21.48
CA GLN A 464 -23.29 5.07 22.83
C GLN A 464 -21.78 5.22 22.65
N PRO A 465 -21.13 6.12 23.43
CA PRO A 465 -19.70 6.37 23.29
C PRO A 465 -18.93 5.05 23.36
N GLU A 466 -17.97 4.86 22.46
CA GLU A 466 -16.93 3.85 22.66
C GLU A 466 -16.35 4.07 24.06
N VAL A 467 -16.49 3.04 24.89
CA VAL A 467 -16.17 3.10 26.31
C VAL A 467 -14.66 3.23 26.43
N VAL A 468 -14.20 4.47 26.56
CA VAL A 468 -13.01 4.76 27.37
C VAL A 468 -13.25 4.06 28.69
N ASN A 469 -12.42 3.08 29.02
CA ASN A 469 -12.55 2.38 30.28
C ASN A 469 -12.49 3.42 31.40
N TYR A 470 -13.59 3.55 32.14
CA TYR A 470 -13.76 4.53 33.21
C TYR A 470 -12.59 4.47 34.19
N ASP A 471 -12.10 3.26 34.49
CA ASP A 471 -10.98 3.04 35.40
C ASP A 471 -9.66 3.56 34.84
N VAL A 472 -9.46 3.48 33.51
CA VAL A 472 -8.26 4.01 32.84
C VAL A 472 -8.29 5.54 32.83
N LEU A 473 -9.46 6.15 32.56
CA LEU A 473 -9.65 7.59 32.59
C LEU A 473 -9.44 8.14 34.01
N GLU A 474 -10.03 7.51 35.02
CA GLU A 474 -9.87 7.91 36.42
C GLU A 474 -8.43 7.72 36.90
N ALA A 475 -7.76 6.62 36.53
CA ALA A 475 -6.34 6.42 36.85
C ALA A 475 -5.46 7.54 36.27
N ALA A 476 -5.70 7.98 35.04
CA ALA A 476 -4.95 9.06 34.42
C ALA A 476 -5.25 10.44 35.05
N LEU A 477 -6.50 10.70 35.42
CA LEU A 477 -6.88 11.91 36.17
C LEU A 477 -6.17 11.95 37.53
N GLN A 478 -6.13 10.84 38.26
CA GLN A 478 -5.43 10.70 39.54
C GLN A 478 -3.91 10.83 39.38
N GLU A 479 -3.32 10.33 38.30
CA GLU A 479 -1.90 10.52 38.02
C GLU A 479 -1.58 12.00 37.81
N ARG A 480 -2.41 12.73 37.06
CA ARG A 480 -2.24 14.17 36.82
C ARG A 480 -2.43 15.04 38.06
N GLU A 481 -3.19 14.61 39.06
CA GLU A 481 -3.30 15.33 40.34
C GLU A 481 -1.95 15.47 41.07
N LYS A 482 -0.97 14.63 40.75
CA LYS A 482 0.40 14.73 41.28
C LYS A 482 1.20 15.90 40.68
N TRP A 483 0.68 16.56 39.64
CA TRP A 483 1.32 17.72 39.03
C TRP A 483 1.25 18.93 39.96
N GLN A 484 2.40 19.56 40.22
CA GLN A 484 2.55 20.64 41.20
C GLN A 484 2.55 22.06 40.60
N GLY A 485 2.19 22.21 39.32
CA GLY A 485 2.11 23.54 38.69
C GLY A 485 0.78 24.27 38.97
N ILE A 486 0.69 25.51 38.49
CA ILE A 486 -0.56 26.29 38.56
C ILE A 486 -1.44 25.93 37.37
N TRP A 487 -2.59 25.31 37.66
CA TRP A 487 -3.59 25.00 36.64
C TRP A 487 -4.21 26.30 36.10
N PRO A 488 -4.39 26.46 34.78
CA PRO A 488 -5.17 27.53 34.19
C PRO A 488 -6.61 27.47 34.69
N ALA A 489 -7.21 28.64 34.84
CA ALA A 489 -8.61 28.76 35.23
C ALA A 489 -9.53 28.24 34.10
N VAL A 490 -10.65 27.64 34.48
CA VAL A 490 -11.74 27.36 33.54
C VAL A 490 -12.54 28.63 33.39
N ARG A 491 -12.62 29.18 32.17
CA ARG A 491 -13.39 30.39 31.89
C ARG A 491 -14.76 30.01 31.36
N VAL A 492 -15.80 30.50 32.01
CA VAL A 492 -17.19 30.29 31.62
C VAL A 492 -17.77 31.62 31.16
N VAL A 493 -18.32 31.63 29.94
CA VAL A 493 -19.06 32.74 29.37
C VAL A 493 -20.52 32.34 29.24
N ASP A 494 -21.35 32.85 30.14
CA ASP A 494 -22.79 32.58 30.20
C ASP A 494 -23.58 33.74 29.60
N PHE A 495 -24.47 33.42 28.66
CA PHE A 495 -25.41 34.34 28.06
C PHE A 495 -26.80 34.06 28.63
N CYS A 496 -27.30 34.99 29.45
CA CYS A 496 -28.56 34.85 30.17
C CYS A 496 -29.40 36.13 30.00
N LYS A 497 -30.58 36.02 29.37
CA LYS A 497 -31.58 37.12 29.31
C LYS A 497 -30.98 38.47 28.84
N GLY A 498 -30.07 38.44 27.86
CA GLY A 498 -29.44 39.64 27.29
C GLY A 498 -28.25 40.20 28.09
N GLN A 499 -27.78 39.50 29.13
CA GLN A 499 -26.55 39.83 29.85
C GLN A 499 -25.47 38.75 29.62
N THR A 500 -24.22 39.18 29.50
CA THR A 500 -23.05 38.31 29.38
C THR A 500 -22.30 38.28 30.72
N ILE A 501 -22.13 37.08 31.28
CA ILE A 501 -21.30 36.85 32.47
C ILE A 501 -20.05 36.13 32.00
N ASP A 502 -18.90 36.76 32.20
CA ASP A 502 -17.59 36.22 31.81
C ASP A 502 -16.74 36.08 33.06
N ARG A 503 -16.53 34.84 33.51
CA ARG A 503 -15.86 34.54 34.78
C ARG A 503 -14.92 33.37 34.65
N ALA A 504 -13.74 33.52 35.25
CA ALA A 504 -12.75 32.46 35.40
C ALA A 504 -12.89 31.81 36.78
N PHE A 505 -12.71 30.49 36.84
CA PHE A 505 -12.78 29.69 38.05
C PHE A 505 -11.49 28.92 38.24
N GLU A 506 -10.90 29.03 39.43
CA GLU A 506 -9.67 28.32 39.81
C GLU A 506 -9.96 27.10 40.71
N LEU A 507 -11.12 27.10 41.39
CA LEU A 507 -11.54 26.06 42.32
C LEU A 507 -12.80 25.34 41.84
N ALA A 508 -12.79 24.00 41.89
CA ALA A 508 -13.92 23.17 41.46
C ALA A 508 -15.20 23.42 42.26
N ALA A 509 -15.08 23.67 43.57
CA ALA A 509 -16.23 23.98 44.43
C ALA A 509 -16.94 25.28 44.02
N GLU A 510 -16.19 26.30 43.59
CA GLU A 510 -16.78 27.57 43.11
C GLU A 510 -17.48 27.39 41.77
N LEU A 511 -16.86 26.63 40.85
CA LEU A 511 -17.46 26.27 39.58
C LEU A 511 -18.74 25.45 39.76
N GLU A 512 -18.72 24.45 40.65
CA GLU A 512 -19.88 23.61 40.97
C GLU A 512 -21.03 24.45 41.53
N THR A 513 -20.74 25.37 42.45
CA THR A 513 -21.73 26.30 43.02
C THR A 513 -22.34 27.16 41.91
N PHE A 514 -21.51 27.73 41.03
CA PHE A 514 -21.97 28.53 39.90
C PHE A 514 -22.86 27.74 38.93
N LEU A 515 -22.46 26.52 38.57
CA LEU A 515 -23.22 25.65 37.66
C LEU A 515 -24.59 25.26 38.25
N LYS A 516 -24.68 25.04 39.57
CA LYS A 516 -25.92 24.72 40.28
C LYS A 516 -26.86 25.93 40.42
N GLU A 517 -26.33 27.13 40.66
CA GLU A 517 -27.12 28.36 40.86
C GLU A 517 -27.71 28.92 39.55
N LYS A 518 -27.02 28.76 38.42
CA LYS A 518 -27.39 29.35 37.12
C LYS A 518 -28.02 28.33 36.16
N SER A 519 -29.14 27.73 36.57
CA SER A 519 -29.88 26.72 35.78
C SER A 519 -30.71 27.26 34.60
N GLN A 520 -30.56 28.55 34.22
CA GLN A 520 -31.38 29.23 33.19
C GLN A 520 -30.56 29.85 32.03
N ALA A 521 -29.34 29.38 31.76
CA ALA A 521 -28.51 29.89 30.67
C ALA A 521 -29.10 29.53 29.28
N GLN A 522 -29.11 30.50 28.36
CA GLN A 522 -29.51 30.26 26.96
C GLN A 522 -28.35 29.70 26.14
N LEU A 523 -27.14 30.22 26.37
CA LEU A 523 -25.89 29.75 25.78
C LEU A 523 -24.79 29.83 26.83
N ARG A 524 -23.99 28.77 26.96
CA ARG A 524 -22.84 28.67 27.86
C ARG A 524 -21.62 28.25 27.04
N LEU A 525 -20.55 29.05 27.08
CA LEU A 525 -19.25 28.67 26.53
C LEU A 525 -18.27 28.40 27.67
N ILE A 526 -17.76 27.18 27.73
CA ILE A 526 -16.75 26.75 28.68
C ILE A 526 -15.44 26.66 27.90
N LEU A 527 -14.57 27.62 28.14
CA LEU A 527 -13.29 27.76 27.48
C LEU A 527 -12.22 27.10 28.36
N LEU A 528 -11.57 26.09 27.79
CA LEU A 528 -10.42 25.43 28.42
C LEU A 528 -9.15 25.95 27.75
N GLU A 529 -8.39 26.74 28.50
CA GLU A 529 -7.14 27.34 28.01
C GLU A 529 -6.00 26.32 28.06
N ILE A 530 -5.18 26.33 27.00
CA ILE A 530 -3.95 25.53 26.93
C ILE A 530 -2.79 26.37 27.45
N ARG A 531 -2.06 25.84 28.45
CA ARG A 531 -0.66 26.22 28.68
C ARG A 531 0.25 25.21 27.98
N GLN A 532 1.18 25.69 27.15
CA GLN A 532 2.28 24.87 26.66
C GLN A 532 3.09 24.35 27.86
N VAL A 533 3.09 23.04 28.07
CA VAL A 533 4.03 22.39 28.97
C VAL A 533 5.34 22.26 28.20
N THR A 534 6.41 22.91 28.67
CA THR A 534 7.75 22.67 28.11
C THR A 534 8.15 21.24 28.49
N PRO A 535 8.56 20.39 27.54
CA PRO A 535 8.95 19.03 27.88
C PRO A 535 10.18 19.03 28.77
N SER A 536 10.18 18.16 29.78
CA SER A 536 11.42 17.79 30.48
C SER A 536 12.39 17.13 29.48
N SER A 537 13.69 17.35 29.66
CA SER A 537 14.79 17.06 28.72
C SER A 537 15.03 15.58 28.33
N LYS A 538 14.06 14.68 28.50
CA LYS A 538 14.19 13.23 28.25
C LYS A 538 13.26 12.67 27.17
N SER A 539 12.55 13.51 26.41
CA SER A 539 11.63 13.09 25.35
C SER A 539 12.19 13.43 23.95
N HIS A 540 12.52 12.41 23.16
CA HIS A 540 13.00 12.52 21.78
C HIS A 540 11.89 12.28 20.73
N ARG A 541 10.62 12.51 21.05
CA ARG A 541 9.52 12.40 20.08
C ARG A 541 9.13 13.78 19.56
N GLN A 542 9.52 14.10 18.33
CA GLN A 542 8.97 15.23 17.58
C GLN A 542 7.51 14.95 17.25
N GLY A 543 6.59 15.61 17.97
CA GLY A 543 5.14 15.53 17.79
C GLY A 543 4.37 15.53 19.11
N GLU A 544 4.88 16.19 20.15
CA GLU A 544 4.28 16.12 21.48
C GLU A 544 2.86 16.66 21.51
N ILE A 545 1.98 15.80 22.04
CA ILE A 545 0.59 16.04 22.41
C ILE A 545 0.52 17.36 23.17
N ILE A 546 -0.19 18.33 22.61
CA ILE A 546 -0.57 19.56 23.32
C ILE A 546 -1.64 19.15 24.34
N SER A 547 -1.23 18.61 25.49
CA SER A 547 -2.18 18.36 26.57
C SER A 547 -2.54 19.69 27.21
N ALA A 548 -3.82 20.04 27.21
CA ALA A 548 -4.30 21.12 28.05
C ALA A 548 -4.09 20.70 29.50
N ALA A 549 -3.28 21.44 30.25
CA ALA A 549 -3.23 21.24 31.68
C ALA A 549 -4.54 21.82 32.26
N VAL A 550 -5.63 21.06 32.33
CA VAL A 550 -6.84 21.49 33.06
C VAL A 550 -6.91 20.71 34.36
N ASN A 551 -7.27 21.38 35.45
CA ASN A 551 -7.37 20.75 36.76
C ASN A 551 -8.33 19.53 36.71
N PRO A 552 -7.89 18.32 37.07
CA PRO A 552 -8.71 17.11 37.06
C PRO A 552 -10.03 17.24 37.84
N ALA A 553 -10.03 17.97 38.96
CA ALA A 553 -11.24 18.22 39.74
C ALA A 553 -12.25 19.09 38.98
N MET A 554 -11.78 20.03 38.14
CA MET A 554 -12.64 20.84 37.28
C MET A 554 -13.26 19.98 36.18
N LEU A 555 -12.48 19.08 35.56
CA LEU A 555 -12.98 18.17 34.53
C LEU A 555 -14.05 17.22 35.08
N ARG A 556 -13.86 16.67 36.28
CA ARG A 556 -14.90 15.87 36.97
C ARG A 556 -16.15 16.69 37.28
N CYS A 557 -15.99 17.91 37.80
CA CYS A 557 -17.10 18.83 38.04
C CYS A 557 -17.90 19.12 36.75
N LEU A 558 -17.22 19.41 35.64
CA LEU A 558 -17.84 19.65 34.34
C LEU A 558 -18.54 18.41 33.78
N ARG A 559 -17.95 17.22 33.98
CA ARG A 559 -18.57 15.93 33.61
C ARG A 559 -19.87 15.70 34.39
N GLU A 560 -19.83 15.89 35.69
CA GLU A 560 -20.95 15.58 36.60
C GLU A 560 -22.08 16.62 36.54
N HIS A 561 -21.76 17.90 36.29
CA HIS A 561 -22.72 18.99 36.42
C HIS A 561 -22.98 19.79 35.14
N ALA A 562 -22.16 19.62 34.08
CA ALA A 562 -22.31 20.35 32.83
C ALA A 562 -22.43 19.46 31.57
N GLY A 563 -22.28 18.13 31.69
CA GLY A 563 -22.46 17.19 30.57
C GLY A 563 -21.23 17.01 29.68
N LEU A 564 -20.02 17.21 30.22
CA LEU A 564 -18.76 16.98 29.49
C LEU A 564 -18.54 15.48 29.19
N PHE A 565 -18.13 15.13 27.97
CA PHE A 565 -17.88 13.75 27.56
C PHE A 565 -16.48 13.26 27.92
N ASN A 566 -16.36 11.95 28.15
CA ASN A 566 -15.07 11.29 28.38
C ASN A 566 -14.09 11.53 27.21
N THR A 567 -14.56 11.50 25.96
CA THR A 567 -13.73 11.77 24.78
C THR A 567 -13.13 13.19 24.76
N PHE A 568 -13.85 14.17 25.31
CA PHE A 568 -13.34 15.53 25.45
C PHE A 568 -12.36 15.64 26.63
N ILE A 569 -12.62 14.92 27.74
CA ILE A 569 -11.69 14.84 28.89
C ILE A 569 -10.37 14.20 28.44
N GLU A 570 -10.44 13.14 27.68
CA GLU A 570 -9.28 12.49 27.07
C GLU A 570 -8.43 13.44 26.21
N ALA A 571 -9.08 14.21 25.33
CA ALA A 571 -8.41 15.24 24.53
C ALA A 571 -7.68 16.29 25.39
N THR A 572 -8.14 16.53 26.62
CA THR A 572 -7.46 17.43 27.58
C THR A 572 -6.38 16.71 28.40
N CYS A 573 -6.62 15.48 28.84
CA CYS A 573 -5.72 14.72 29.72
C CYS A 573 -4.56 14.01 28.99
N GLY A 574 -4.64 13.80 27.68
CA GLY A 574 -3.58 13.20 26.87
C GLY A 574 -3.34 11.71 27.16
N ILE A 575 -4.42 10.96 27.37
CA ILE A 575 -4.39 9.54 27.72
C ILE A 575 -4.18 8.74 26.43
N GLY A 576 -2.97 8.21 26.22
CA GLY A 576 -2.65 7.27 25.14
C GLY A 576 -2.59 7.89 23.73
N HIS A 577 -1.86 7.21 22.85
CA HIS A 577 -2.00 7.39 21.40
C HIS A 577 -3.29 6.67 20.95
N TRP A 578 -3.88 7.13 19.84
CA TRP A 578 -5.15 6.67 19.20
C TRP A 578 -6.42 7.38 19.69
N TYR A 579 -6.78 8.49 19.03
CA TYR A 579 -8.16 9.00 19.05
C TYR A 579 -8.84 8.66 17.72
N SER A 580 -9.83 7.77 17.79
CA SER A 580 -10.65 7.27 16.66
C SER A 580 -11.88 8.15 16.38
N ALA A 581 -12.26 9.04 17.29
CA ALA A 581 -13.46 9.85 17.17
C ALA A 581 -13.20 11.23 16.53
N LYS A 582 -12.91 11.31 15.22
CA LYS A 582 -12.61 12.61 14.59
C LYS A 582 -13.81 13.56 14.58
N HIS A 583 -15.02 13.04 14.32
CA HIS A 583 -16.26 13.82 14.37
C HIS A 583 -17.45 12.92 14.71
N MET A 584 -18.12 13.17 15.83
CA MET A 584 -19.23 12.35 16.32
C MET A 584 -20.46 13.19 16.58
N CYS A 585 -21.62 12.64 16.29
CA CYS A 585 -22.90 13.28 16.55
C CYS A 585 -23.87 12.25 17.13
N TYR A 586 -24.51 12.65 18.22
CA TYR A 586 -25.35 11.84 19.07
C TYR A 586 -26.72 12.49 19.15
N ASP A 587 -27.74 11.67 19.00
CA ASP A 587 -29.13 12.08 19.08
C ASP A 587 -29.85 11.09 20.01
N ASN A 588 -30.29 11.60 21.16
CA ASN A 588 -31.13 10.85 22.07
C ASN A 588 -32.59 11.25 21.80
N GLY A 589 -33.18 10.63 20.78
CA GLY A 589 -34.61 10.69 20.54
C GLY A 589 -35.38 10.04 21.71
N CYS A 590 -36.36 10.76 22.25
CA CYS A 590 -37.41 10.36 23.20
C CYS A 590 -37.05 9.48 24.42
N ASP A 591 -37.24 10.08 25.61
CA ASP A 591 -37.40 9.48 26.94
C ASP A 591 -36.32 8.47 27.41
N ASP A 592 -35.25 9.03 27.97
CA ASP A 592 -34.63 8.44 29.16
C ASP A 592 -35.74 8.18 30.20
N HIS A 593 -35.79 6.97 30.77
CA HIS A 593 -36.66 6.54 31.88
C HIS A 593 -36.62 7.45 33.14
N ARG A 594 -35.90 8.58 33.11
CA ARG A 594 -35.83 9.67 34.09
C ARG A 594 -36.44 11.00 33.60
N GLY A 595 -37.24 11.01 32.52
CA GLY A 595 -38.09 12.16 32.15
C GLY A 595 -37.34 13.39 31.61
N GLY A 596 -36.27 13.20 30.83
CA GLY A 596 -35.49 14.27 30.21
C GLY A 596 -35.89 14.56 28.77
N ARG A 597 -36.04 15.84 28.40
CA ARG A 597 -36.27 16.32 27.02
C ARG A 597 -35.20 15.81 26.04
N ALA A 598 -35.54 15.71 24.76
CA ALA A 598 -34.62 15.32 23.69
C ALA A 598 -33.35 16.20 23.66
N LYS A 599 -32.18 15.58 23.48
CA LYS A 599 -30.86 16.24 23.47
C LYS A 599 -30.08 15.91 22.20
N PHE A 600 -29.40 16.91 21.65
CA PHE A 600 -28.47 16.78 20.53
C PHE A 600 -27.06 17.11 20.99
N GLU A 601 -26.12 16.20 20.73
CA GLU A 601 -24.73 16.36 21.15
C GLU A 601 -23.78 16.11 19.98
N MET A 602 -22.72 16.90 19.90
CA MET A 602 -21.79 16.88 18.78
C MET A 602 -20.37 17.10 19.28
N PHE A 603 -19.42 16.27 18.85
CA PHE A 603 -18.00 16.41 19.12
C PHE A 603 -17.27 16.54 17.79
N TYR A 604 -16.39 17.52 17.67
CA TYR A 604 -15.56 17.69 16.47
C TYR A 604 -14.19 18.27 16.79
N GLU A 605 -13.19 17.74 16.12
CA GLU A 605 -11.84 18.33 16.05
C GLU A 605 -11.73 19.27 14.84
N TYR A 606 -10.94 20.35 14.99
CA TYR A 606 -10.53 21.20 13.89
C TYR A 606 -9.11 21.75 14.13
N ILE A 607 -8.42 22.08 13.04
CA ILE A 607 -7.05 22.60 13.08
C ILE A 607 -7.05 23.99 12.45
N PRO A 608 -7.14 25.08 13.24
CA PRO A 608 -7.21 26.42 12.67
C PRO A 608 -5.88 26.87 12.03
N GLN A 609 -4.74 26.29 12.42
CA GLN A 609 -3.39 26.62 11.95
C GLN A 609 -2.48 25.37 11.99
N GLU A 610 -1.39 25.36 11.20
CA GLU A 610 -0.46 24.22 10.99
C GLU A 610 0.10 23.51 12.26
N ARG A 611 -0.17 24.01 13.48
CA ARG A 611 0.34 23.47 14.77
C ARG A 611 -0.64 23.52 15.94
N SER A 612 -1.92 23.79 15.70
CA SER A 612 -2.90 23.94 16.78
C SER A 612 -4.00 22.89 16.64
N HIS A 613 -4.09 21.98 17.61
CA HIS A 613 -5.23 21.07 17.73
C HIS A 613 -6.31 21.76 18.57
N SER A 614 -7.53 21.84 18.03
CA SER A 614 -8.69 22.40 18.71
C SER A 614 -9.84 21.39 18.68
N CYS A 615 -10.51 21.22 19.81
CA CYS A 615 -11.67 20.34 19.93
C CYS A 615 -12.85 21.09 20.51
N THR A 616 -14.04 20.83 19.99
CA THR A 616 -15.28 21.39 20.53
C THR A 616 -16.30 20.28 20.76
N GLN A 617 -16.91 20.30 21.93
CA GLN A 617 -18.14 19.57 22.22
C GLN A 617 -19.30 20.56 22.32
N LEU A 618 -20.40 20.24 21.66
CA LEU A 618 -21.69 20.90 21.72
C LEU A 618 -22.67 19.94 22.41
N SER A 619 -23.44 20.44 23.38
CA SER A 619 -24.60 19.76 23.96
C SER A 619 -25.77 20.73 24.05
N THR A 620 -26.93 20.38 23.49
CA THR A 620 -28.11 21.26 23.45
C THR A 620 -29.42 20.51 23.71
N ASP A 621 -30.34 21.17 24.43
CA ASP A 621 -31.66 20.65 24.83
C ASP A 621 -32.82 21.58 24.43
N PHE A 622 -32.61 22.38 23.36
CA PHE A 622 -33.50 23.43 22.79
C PHE A 622 -33.66 24.71 23.61
N LYS A 623 -33.52 24.65 24.94
CA LYS A 623 -33.64 25.85 25.78
C LYS A 623 -32.27 26.40 26.18
N SER A 624 -31.27 25.53 26.19
CA SER A 624 -29.91 25.84 26.54
C SER A 624 -28.94 25.13 25.60
N THR A 625 -27.84 25.80 25.28
CA THR A 625 -26.73 25.23 24.52
C THR A 625 -25.45 25.41 25.31
N THR A 626 -24.70 24.33 25.50
CA THR A 626 -23.39 24.36 26.17
C THR A 626 -22.32 23.94 25.17
N TYR A 627 -21.32 24.79 25.00
CA TYR A 627 -20.10 24.49 24.26
C TYR A 627 -18.94 24.30 25.23
N PHE A 628 -18.19 23.23 25.05
CA PHE A 628 -16.88 23.05 25.64
C PHE A 628 -15.86 23.23 24.53
N CYS A 629 -15.03 24.26 24.63
CA CYS A 629 -14.06 24.59 23.60
C CYS A 629 -12.64 24.49 24.15
N LEU A 630 -11.85 23.62 23.56
CA LEU A 630 -10.42 23.52 23.77
C LEU A 630 -9.70 24.33 22.69
N SER A 631 -8.94 25.36 23.08
CA SER A 631 -8.23 26.25 22.14
C SER A 631 -9.13 26.94 21.09
N LEU A 632 -10.20 27.59 21.55
CA LEU A 632 -11.01 28.45 20.67
C LEU A 632 -10.19 29.67 20.23
N PRO A 633 -10.08 29.98 18.92
CA PRO A 633 -9.39 31.18 18.46
C PRO A 633 -10.00 32.45 19.06
N GLY A 634 -9.16 33.33 19.60
CA GLY A 634 -9.62 34.58 20.22
C GLY A 634 -10.41 35.50 19.27
N SER A 635 -10.12 35.44 17.96
CA SER A 635 -10.88 36.15 16.93
C SER A 635 -12.32 35.64 16.79
N VAL A 636 -12.53 34.32 16.91
CA VAL A 636 -13.86 33.70 16.91
C VAL A 636 -14.64 34.14 18.15
N LEU A 637 -14.02 34.10 19.33
CA LEU A 637 -14.66 34.52 20.58
C LEU A 637 -15.07 36.01 20.53
N ALA A 638 -14.16 36.88 20.10
CA ALA A 638 -14.44 38.31 19.99
C ALA A 638 -15.57 38.63 18.99
N ARG A 639 -15.64 37.87 17.88
CA ARG A 639 -16.72 38.00 16.89
C ARG A 639 -18.04 37.49 17.44
N LEU A 640 -18.04 36.33 18.09
CA LEU A 640 -19.22 35.78 18.75
C LEU A 640 -19.79 36.76 19.80
N MET A 641 -18.94 37.31 20.68
CA MET A 641 -19.35 38.27 21.71
C MET A 641 -20.00 39.52 21.10
N ARG A 642 -19.41 40.04 20.02
CA ARG A 642 -19.94 41.20 19.29
C ARG A 642 -21.29 40.91 18.64
N ASP A 643 -21.40 39.77 17.97
CA ASP A 643 -22.59 39.40 17.21
C ASP A 643 -23.76 39.09 18.16
N VAL A 644 -23.51 38.38 19.27
CA VAL A 644 -24.52 38.10 20.30
C VAL A 644 -24.93 39.36 21.07
N ALA A 645 -24.01 40.30 21.32
CA ALA A 645 -24.37 41.59 21.94
C ALA A 645 -25.26 42.44 21.03
N ALA A 646 -25.06 42.39 19.71
CA ALA A 646 -25.89 43.09 18.74
C ALA A 646 -27.25 42.41 18.53
N ASN A 647 -27.29 41.08 18.55
CA ASN A 647 -28.52 40.30 18.46
C ASN A 647 -28.46 39.05 19.33
N ALA A 648 -29.10 39.12 20.50
CA ALA A 648 -29.13 38.02 21.46
C ALA A 648 -29.77 36.72 20.91
N GLN A 649 -30.59 36.80 19.86
CA GLN A 649 -31.19 35.62 19.22
C GLN A 649 -30.15 34.76 18.47
N LEU A 650 -28.96 35.30 18.17
CA LEU A 650 -27.88 34.52 17.57
C LEU A 650 -27.31 33.47 18.54
N ALA A 651 -27.46 33.68 19.86
CA ALA A 651 -27.01 32.72 20.87
C ALA A 651 -27.78 31.38 20.79
N THR A 652 -29.00 31.41 20.27
CA THR A 652 -29.86 30.23 20.08
C THR A 652 -29.84 29.70 18.65
N ARG A 653 -29.07 30.32 17.75
CA ARG A 653 -29.00 29.91 16.34
C ARG A 653 -28.20 28.60 16.21
N PRO A 654 -28.76 27.56 15.56
CA PRO A 654 -28.07 26.30 15.34
C PRO A 654 -26.78 26.47 14.53
N PHE A 655 -25.73 25.73 14.92
CA PHE A 655 -24.44 25.66 14.22
C PHE A 655 -23.72 27.02 14.05
N TYR A 656 -24.11 28.05 14.80
CA TYR A 656 -23.57 29.39 14.57
C TYR A 656 -22.09 29.48 14.92
N LEU A 657 -21.67 28.91 16.05
CA LEU A 657 -20.26 28.88 16.43
C LEU A 657 -19.42 28.06 15.44
N GLU A 658 -19.94 26.91 14.98
CA GLU A 658 -19.33 26.05 13.96
C GLU A 658 -19.05 26.84 12.67
N THR A 659 -20.05 27.59 12.19
CA THR A 659 -19.90 28.41 10.97
C THR A 659 -18.90 29.55 11.15
N LEU A 660 -18.79 30.13 12.35
CA LEU A 660 -17.80 31.16 12.66
C LEU A 660 -16.38 30.58 12.73
N ILE A 661 -16.21 29.42 13.38
CA ILE A 661 -14.93 28.68 13.43
C ILE A 661 -14.49 28.34 12.00
N ALA A 662 -15.44 27.84 11.22
CA ALA A 662 -15.23 27.45 9.84
C ALA A 662 -14.75 28.62 8.95
N ASP A 663 -15.48 29.74 8.99
CA ASP A 663 -15.09 30.95 8.25
C ASP A 663 -13.71 31.47 8.65
N GLU A 664 -13.37 31.46 9.95
CA GLU A 664 -12.07 31.94 10.44
C GLU A 664 -10.91 31.03 10.02
N ALA A 665 -11.10 29.70 10.07
CA ALA A 665 -10.10 28.74 9.59
C ALA A 665 -9.81 28.96 8.09
N MET A 666 -10.85 29.14 7.28
CA MET A 666 -10.71 29.41 5.86
C MET A 666 -10.00 30.74 5.57
N ARG A 667 -10.32 31.81 6.31
CA ARG A 667 -9.60 33.10 6.20
C ARG A 667 -8.12 32.96 6.52
N THR A 668 -7.80 32.13 7.51
CA THR A 668 -6.41 31.89 7.91
C THR A 668 -5.65 31.16 6.81
N TRP A 669 -6.19 30.07 6.27
CA TRP A 669 -5.55 29.38 5.15
C TRP A 669 -5.46 30.20 3.87
N GLN A 670 -6.43 31.08 3.60
CA GLN A 670 -6.32 32.03 2.49
C GLN A 670 -5.10 32.93 2.63
N ARG A 671 -4.80 33.42 3.85
CA ARG A 671 -3.59 34.20 4.10
C ARG A 671 -2.33 33.35 3.95
N ASP A 672 -2.33 32.12 4.47
CA ASP A 672 -1.19 31.20 4.36
C ASP A 672 -0.86 30.87 2.90
N ILE A 673 -1.89 30.57 2.09
CA ILE A 673 -1.74 30.34 0.65
C ILE A 673 -1.18 31.59 -0.04
N ALA A 674 -1.63 32.80 0.33
CA ALA A 674 -1.13 34.04 -0.25
C ALA A 674 0.35 34.30 0.09
N LEU A 675 0.77 33.99 1.32
CA LEU A 675 2.16 34.08 1.76
C LEU A 675 3.04 33.10 0.99
N LYS A 676 2.67 31.81 0.95
CA LYS A 676 3.41 30.75 0.23
C LYS A 676 3.45 30.99 -1.28
N ARG A 677 2.38 31.56 -1.85
CA ARG A 677 2.37 32.02 -3.26
C ARG A 677 3.39 33.12 -3.50
N THR A 678 3.56 34.05 -2.55
CA THR A 678 4.54 35.13 -2.66
C THR A 678 5.96 34.59 -2.60
N GLU A 679 6.20 33.61 -1.74
CA GLU A 679 7.46 32.86 -1.66
C GLU A 679 7.78 32.13 -2.98
N LEU A 680 6.80 31.41 -3.56
CA LEU A 680 6.95 30.77 -4.87
C LEU A 680 7.33 31.78 -5.97
N LYS A 681 6.67 32.95 -5.97
CA LYS A 681 6.97 34.03 -6.94
C LYS A 681 8.37 34.61 -6.77
N SER A 682 8.89 34.71 -5.55
CA SER A 682 10.28 35.14 -5.34
C SER A 682 11.28 34.10 -5.83
N LEU A 683 11.02 32.82 -5.59
CA LEU A 683 11.87 31.72 -6.07
C LEU A 683 11.86 31.63 -7.60
N ASP A 684 10.70 31.84 -8.23
CA ASP A 684 10.56 31.88 -9.70
C ASP A 684 11.49 32.92 -10.35
N LYS A 685 11.75 34.07 -9.70
CA LYS A 685 12.62 35.13 -10.25
C LYS A 685 14.11 34.81 -10.17
N ILE A 686 14.51 33.93 -9.25
CA ILE A 686 15.92 33.62 -8.99
C ILE A 686 16.42 32.56 -9.98
N ILE A 687 15.54 31.64 -10.38
CA ILE A 687 15.89 30.44 -11.18
C ILE A 687 16.15 30.75 -12.66
N ASP A 688 15.68 31.88 -13.19
CA ASP A 688 15.92 32.28 -14.60
C ASP A 688 17.38 32.66 -14.89
N HIS A 689 18.25 32.77 -13.87
CA HIS A 689 19.66 33.14 -14.01
C HIS A 689 20.60 31.94 -13.78
N SER A 690 20.61 31.00 -14.74
CA SER A 690 21.66 30.01 -15.11
C SER A 690 22.54 29.28 -14.07
N GLU A 691 22.48 29.56 -12.77
CA GLU A 691 23.26 28.89 -11.73
C GLU A 691 22.31 28.11 -10.81
N VAL A 692 22.36 26.78 -10.93
CA VAL A 692 21.67 25.86 -10.02
C VAL A 692 22.27 26.02 -8.62
N ASN A 693 21.60 26.78 -7.75
CA ASN A 693 22.03 27.00 -6.37
C ASN A 693 21.30 26.06 -5.40
N ASN A 694 22.06 25.29 -4.60
CA ASN A 694 21.56 24.38 -3.56
C ASN A 694 20.57 25.05 -2.59
N ARG A 695 20.69 26.36 -2.36
CA ARG A 695 19.77 27.11 -1.50
C ARG A 695 18.35 27.15 -2.07
N SER A 696 18.20 27.46 -3.35
CA SER A 696 16.89 27.56 -4.00
C SER A 696 16.18 26.21 -4.11
N ILE A 697 16.96 25.12 -4.26
CA ILE A 697 16.44 23.74 -4.20
C ILE A 697 15.84 23.44 -2.82
N ASN A 698 16.58 23.76 -1.74
CA ASN A 698 16.10 23.54 -0.38
C ASN A 698 14.84 24.37 -0.05
N GLU A 699 14.79 25.61 -0.51
CA GLU A 699 13.64 26.50 -0.34
C GLU A 699 12.41 25.99 -1.12
N LEU A 700 12.57 25.51 -2.36
CA LEU A 700 11.48 24.89 -3.12
C LEU A 700 10.97 23.59 -2.50
N HIS A 701 11.85 22.73 -1.99
CA HIS A 701 11.44 21.52 -1.29
C HIS A 701 10.74 21.82 0.05
N ALA A 702 11.19 22.85 0.77
CA ALA A 702 10.49 23.33 1.97
C ALA A 702 9.08 23.80 1.62
N LEU A 703 8.94 24.59 0.56
CA LEU A 703 7.67 25.07 0.07
C LEU A 703 6.75 23.93 -0.42
N ALA A 704 7.29 22.92 -1.09
CA ALA A 704 6.55 21.72 -1.49
C ALA A 704 5.96 20.96 -0.29
N ARG A 705 6.74 20.78 0.78
CA ARG A 705 6.26 20.18 2.04
C ARG A 705 5.13 21.01 2.66
N GLN A 706 5.28 22.33 2.66
CA GLN A 706 4.27 23.23 3.19
C GLN A 706 2.95 23.18 2.39
N TRP A 707 3.00 23.09 1.05
CA TRP A 707 1.80 22.87 0.24
C TRP A 707 1.11 21.55 0.58
N HIS A 708 1.88 20.49 0.82
CA HIS A 708 1.34 19.19 1.21
C HIS A 708 0.63 19.22 2.57
N ILE A 709 1.20 19.92 3.56
CA ILE A 709 0.57 20.12 4.88
C ILE A 709 -0.76 20.88 4.73
N LEU A 710 -0.78 21.99 3.98
CA LEU A 710 -2.01 22.73 3.72
C LEU A 710 -3.07 21.88 2.98
N ALA A 711 -2.67 21.08 1.99
CA ALA A 711 -3.57 20.19 1.27
C ALA A 711 -4.21 19.15 2.20
N ARG A 712 -3.42 18.57 3.10
CA ARG A 712 -3.92 17.63 4.11
C ARG A 712 -4.90 18.29 5.08
N ASN A 713 -4.54 19.44 5.64
CA ASN A 713 -5.41 20.19 6.55
C ASN A 713 -6.75 20.55 5.91
N LEU A 714 -6.72 20.96 4.63
CA LEU A 714 -7.93 21.34 3.92
C LEU A 714 -8.78 20.12 3.49
N SER A 715 -8.15 18.97 3.27
CA SER A 715 -8.85 17.69 3.08
C SER A 715 -9.55 17.22 4.36
N ASP A 716 -8.85 17.27 5.50
CA ASP A 716 -9.44 16.97 6.82
C ASP A 716 -10.61 17.94 7.12
N TYR A 717 -10.45 19.21 6.76
CA TYR A 717 -11.50 20.20 6.91
C TYR A 717 -12.70 20.00 5.96
N ALA A 718 -12.47 19.50 4.73
CA ALA A 718 -13.57 19.11 3.85
C ALA A 718 -14.39 17.96 4.44
N ALA A 719 -13.74 17.03 5.16
CA ALA A 719 -14.45 16.00 5.92
C ALA A 719 -15.28 16.61 7.07
N LEU A 720 -14.73 17.60 7.79
CA LEU A 720 -15.47 18.35 8.82
C LEU A 720 -16.70 19.08 8.23
N MET A 721 -16.60 19.71 7.06
CA MET A 721 -17.75 20.36 6.40
C MET A 721 -18.84 19.35 6.02
N LYS A 722 -18.45 18.18 5.51
CA LYS A 722 -19.40 17.08 5.25
C LYS A 722 -20.05 16.60 6.53
N PHE A 723 -19.29 16.53 7.62
CA PHE A 723 -19.82 16.20 8.94
C PHE A 723 -20.83 17.25 9.42
N PHE A 724 -20.53 18.55 9.35
CA PHE A 724 -21.49 19.60 9.71
C PHE A 724 -22.75 19.55 8.86
N LYS A 725 -22.63 19.26 7.55
CA LYS A 725 -23.78 19.05 6.67
C LYS A 725 -24.62 17.83 7.06
N SER A 726 -23.97 16.73 7.44
CA SER A 726 -24.66 15.52 7.93
C SER A 726 -25.32 15.75 9.30
N ALA A 727 -24.66 16.48 10.20
CA ALA A 727 -25.18 16.83 11.51
C ALA A 727 -26.37 17.80 11.39
N SER A 728 -26.28 18.81 10.52
CA SER A 728 -27.36 19.76 10.29
C SER A 728 -28.60 19.13 9.65
N GLN A 729 -28.45 18.03 8.90
CA GLN A 729 -29.58 17.26 8.36
C GLN A 729 -30.32 16.44 9.42
N ARG A 730 -29.63 16.04 10.49
CA ARG A 730 -30.23 15.28 11.61
C ARG A 730 -30.87 16.19 12.64
N TYR A 731 -30.33 17.39 12.81
CA TYR A 731 -30.80 18.40 13.75
C TYR A 731 -32.33 18.71 13.72
N PRO A 732 -33.02 18.74 12.55
CA PRO A 732 -34.46 19.02 12.48
C PRO A 732 -35.33 17.90 13.07
N SER A 733 -34.82 16.68 13.21
CA SER A 733 -35.59 15.54 13.72
C SER A 733 -35.92 15.62 15.22
N ILE A 734 -35.39 16.64 15.90
CA ILE A 734 -35.40 16.73 17.35
C ILE A 734 -36.31 17.90 17.86
N GLY A 735 -36.75 18.86 17.01
CA GLY A 735 -37.69 19.94 17.44
C GLY A 735 -37.95 21.12 16.46
N VAL A 736 -38.88 22.02 16.81
CA VAL A 736 -39.51 23.06 15.92
C VAL A 736 -38.54 24.17 15.49
N TYR A 737 -38.09 24.15 14.24
CA TYR A 737 -37.34 25.25 13.60
C TYR A 737 -38.16 25.97 12.54
N ARG A 738 -37.86 27.26 12.33
CA ARG A 738 -38.38 28.00 11.17
C ARG A 738 -37.61 27.55 9.93
N LEU A 739 -38.35 27.19 8.86
CA LEU A 739 -37.78 26.78 7.57
C LEU A 739 -36.73 27.77 7.03
N GLU A 740 -36.93 29.06 7.29
CA GLU A 740 -36.01 30.14 6.91
C GLU A 740 -34.63 30.03 7.57
N GLU A 741 -34.54 29.67 8.86
CA GLU A 741 -33.28 29.56 9.59
C GLU A 741 -32.43 28.38 9.08
N MET A 742 -33.09 27.28 8.71
CA MET A 742 -32.45 26.11 8.10
C MET A 742 -31.99 26.37 6.68
N ALA A 743 -32.74 27.15 5.89
CA ALA A 743 -32.32 27.56 4.55
C ALA A 743 -31.05 28.43 4.60
N ILE A 744 -30.96 29.38 5.54
CA ILE A 744 -29.77 30.21 5.73
C ILE A 744 -28.57 29.36 6.18
N LEU A 745 -28.78 28.41 7.11
CA LEU A 745 -27.71 27.49 7.54
C LEU A 745 -27.19 26.64 6.38
N ASN A 746 -28.08 26.03 5.60
CA ASN A 746 -27.70 25.22 4.45
C ASN A 746 -26.93 26.04 3.41
N GLY A 747 -27.41 27.25 3.08
CA GLY A 747 -26.70 28.15 2.18
C GLY A 747 -25.31 28.57 2.72
N THR A 748 -25.18 28.74 4.04
CA THR A 748 -23.88 29.05 4.68
C THR A 748 -22.92 27.85 4.58
N LEU A 749 -23.39 26.64 4.87
CA LEU A 749 -22.58 25.42 4.77
C LEU A 749 -22.17 25.12 3.32
N GLU A 750 -23.05 25.36 2.34
CA GLU A 750 -22.73 25.23 0.92
C GLU A 750 -21.69 26.26 0.46
N TYR A 751 -21.79 27.50 0.92
CA TYR A 751 -20.77 28.53 0.67
C TYR A 751 -19.40 28.12 1.23
N LEU A 752 -19.36 27.60 2.47
CA LEU A 752 -18.13 27.14 3.11
C LEU A 752 -17.52 25.92 2.38
N ASP A 753 -18.34 24.95 1.98
CA ASP A 753 -17.90 23.79 1.20
C ASP A 753 -17.33 24.20 -0.16
N SER A 754 -18.03 25.06 -0.90
CA SER A 754 -17.57 25.59 -2.19
C SER A 754 -16.26 26.37 -2.07
N SER A 755 -16.13 27.15 -1.01
CA SER A 755 -14.91 27.91 -0.73
C SER A 755 -13.74 26.99 -0.33
N CYS A 756 -13.99 25.93 0.44
CA CYS A 756 -13.01 24.88 0.73
C CYS A 756 -12.53 24.19 -0.54
N GLN A 757 -13.45 23.79 -1.43
CA GLN A 757 -13.10 23.22 -2.73
C GLN A 757 -12.25 24.18 -3.59
N SER A 758 -12.57 25.48 -3.54
CA SER A 758 -11.81 26.51 -4.26
C SER A 758 -10.37 26.64 -3.74
N LEU A 759 -10.17 26.60 -2.42
CA LEU A 759 -8.83 26.61 -1.82
C LEU A 759 -8.04 25.33 -2.14
N ASN A 760 -8.71 24.17 -2.19
CA ASN A 760 -8.08 22.89 -2.56
C ASN A 760 -7.54 22.94 -3.98
N ARG A 761 -8.30 23.50 -4.92
CA ARG A 761 -7.84 23.72 -6.29
C ARG A 761 -6.63 24.65 -6.34
N LEU A 762 -6.67 25.78 -5.62
CA LEU A 762 -5.54 26.71 -5.56
C LEU A 762 -4.27 26.06 -5.03
N ILE A 763 -4.36 25.27 -3.95
CA ILE A 763 -3.21 24.54 -3.40
C ILE A 763 -2.69 23.52 -4.42
N SER A 764 -3.58 22.77 -5.08
CA SER A 764 -3.20 21.82 -6.13
C SER A 764 -2.45 22.51 -7.27
N ASP A 765 -2.92 23.67 -7.73
CA ASP A 765 -2.28 24.44 -8.80
C ASP A 765 -0.88 24.93 -8.39
N TYR A 766 -0.73 25.49 -7.17
CA TYR A 766 0.58 25.97 -6.69
C TYR A 766 1.52 24.82 -6.34
N SER A 767 1.01 23.70 -5.85
CA SER A 767 1.79 22.47 -5.63
C SER A 767 2.32 21.93 -6.96
N GLY A 768 1.46 21.84 -7.99
CA GLY A 768 1.84 21.47 -9.34
C GLY A 768 2.90 22.39 -9.92
N ARG A 769 2.73 23.71 -9.79
CA ARG A 769 3.74 24.69 -10.24
C ARG A 769 5.07 24.55 -9.50
N THR A 770 5.04 24.32 -8.19
CA THR A 770 6.26 24.10 -7.39
C THR A 770 6.98 22.83 -7.84
N LYS A 771 6.22 21.75 -8.13
CA LYS A 771 6.77 20.50 -8.68
C LYS A 771 7.41 20.72 -10.04
N THR A 772 6.73 21.37 -10.98
CA THR A 772 7.29 21.69 -12.30
C THR A 772 8.60 22.48 -12.20
N ARG A 773 8.76 23.35 -11.18
CA ARG A 773 10.02 24.06 -10.94
C ARG A 773 11.14 23.16 -10.41
N ILE A 774 10.82 22.23 -9.52
CA ILE A 774 11.78 21.23 -9.06
C ILE A 774 12.23 20.37 -10.25
N ASP A 775 11.30 19.92 -11.09
CA ASP A 775 11.59 19.09 -12.27
C ASP A 775 12.48 19.85 -13.27
N LEU A 776 12.20 21.13 -13.51
CA LEU A 776 13.03 21.98 -14.38
C LEU A 776 14.48 22.11 -13.85
N LEU A 777 14.65 22.36 -12.56
CA LEU A 777 15.98 22.44 -11.94
C LEU A 777 16.74 21.12 -12.06
N TYR A 778 16.05 19.99 -11.90
CA TYR A 778 16.64 18.67 -12.06
C TYR A 778 17.10 18.42 -13.51
N HIS A 779 16.28 18.79 -14.50
CA HIS A 779 16.66 18.68 -15.91
C HIS A 779 17.87 19.56 -16.26
N LEU A 780 17.94 20.79 -15.72
CA LEU A 780 19.08 21.68 -15.90
C LEU A 780 20.36 21.12 -15.26
N ALA A 781 20.25 20.52 -14.06
CA ALA A 781 21.37 19.86 -13.39
C ALA A 781 21.88 18.65 -14.20
N ASN A 782 20.98 17.78 -14.66
CA ASN A 782 21.33 16.63 -15.50
C ASN A 782 21.94 17.06 -16.85
N GLN A 783 21.47 18.16 -17.42
CA GLN A 783 22.04 18.70 -18.66
C GLN A 783 23.49 19.16 -18.43
N ALA A 784 23.77 19.84 -17.31
CA ALA A 784 25.13 20.25 -16.95
C ALA A 784 26.06 19.04 -16.67
N GLU A 785 25.56 18.01 -16.00
CA GLU A 785 26.30 16.77 -15.74
C GLU A 785 26.58 15.98 -17.04
N SER A 786 25.60 15.91 -17.94
CA SER A 786 25.75 15.27 -19.25
C SER A 786 26.79 15.97 -20.12
N GLN A 787 26.83 17.30 -20.10
CA GLN A 787 27.88 18.09 -20.76
C GLN A 787 29.26 17.74 -20.20
N SER A 788 29.40 17.71 -18.87
CA SER A 788 30.66 17.37 -18.19
C SER A 788 31.12 15.92 -18.51
N THR A 789 30.18 14.97 -18.54
CA THR A 789 30.45 13.57 -18.88
C THR A 789 30.91 13.41 -20.32
N ARG A 790 30.31 14.18 -21.24
CA ARG A 790 30.71 14.19 -22.65
C ARG A 790 32.14 14.73 -22.83
N GLU A 791 32.51 15.77 -22.10
CA GLU A 791 33.89 16.29 -22.10
C GLU A 791 34.89 15.24 -21.57
N LEU A 792 34.56 14.55 -20.48
CA LEU A 792 35.37 13.46 -19.93
C LEU A 792 35.53 12.28 -20.92
N ALA A 793 34.46 11.91 -21.62
CA ALA A 793 34.50 10.86 -22.64
C ALA A 793 35.38 11.23 -23.84
N GLU A 794 35.36 12.50 -24.27
CA GLU A 794 36.22 13.02 -25.34
C GLU A 794 37.70 12.94 -24.92
N LEU A 795 38.03 13.32 -23.67
CA LEU A 795 39.38 13.22 -23.10
C LEU A 795 39.86 11.77 -23.02
N ALA A 796 39.04 10.84 -22.51
CA ALA A 796 39.40 9.42 -22.40
C ALA A 796 39.64 8.75 -23.77
N ARG A 797 38.91 9.20 -24.81
CA ARG A 797 39.12 8.73 -26.19
C ARG A 797 40.48 9.16 -26.74
N GLN A 798 40.93 10.37 -26.40
CA GLN A 798 42.25 10.86 -26.79
C GLN A 798 43.37 10.02 -26.13
N ASP A 799 43.22 9.68 -24.85
CA ASP A 799 44.19 8.84 -24.13
C ASP A 799 44.30 7.42 -24.70
N SER A 800 43.17 6.78 -25.03
CA SER A 800 43.18 5.45 -25.66
C SER A 800 43.92 5.44 -27.01
N ALA A 801 43.76 6.49 -27.82
CA ALA A 801 44.46 6.61 -29.10
C ALA A 801 45.98 6.80 -28.93
N ALA A 802 46.40 7.53 -27.89
CA ALA A 802 47.81 7.68 -27.55
C ALA A 802 48.43 6.35 -27.09
N MET A 803 47.74 5.59 -26.23
CA MET A 803 48.20 4.31 -25.71
C MET A 803 48.40 3.27 -26.81
N LEU A 804 47.48 3.20 -27.78
CA LEU A 804 47.55 2.31 -28.94
C LEU A 804 48.72 2.65 -29.87
N THR A 805 49.06 3.94 -29.95
CA THR A 805 50.22 4.42 -30.72
C THR A 805 51.53 4.01 -30.04
N ILE A 806 51.63 4.13 -28.71
CA ILE A 806 52.80 3.71 -27.94
C ILE A 806 53.03 2.20 -28.09
N ALA A 807 51.98 1.39 -27.92
CA ALA A 807 52.07 -0.07 -28.05
C ALA A 807 52.54 -0.52 -29.44
N ALA A 808 52.02 0.10 -30.51
CA ALA A 808 52.44 -0.19 -31.88
C ALA A 808 53.91 0.16 -32.12
N VAL A 809 54.38 1.28 -31.56
CA VAL A 809 55.80 1.68 -31.62
C VAL A 809 56.68 0.66 -30.89
N THR A 810 56.31 0.25 -29.67
CA THR A 810 57.08 -0.74 -28.90
C THR A 810 57.20 -2.09 -29.62
N LEU A 811 56.11 -2.56 -30.25
CA LEU A 811 56.09 -3.78 -31.07
C LEU A 811 57.03 -3.71 -32.29
N LEU A 812 57.20 -2.52 -32.87
CA LEU A 812 58.07 -2.30 -34.02
C LEU A 812 59.57 -2.33 -33.65
N PHE A 813 59.92 -2.00 -32.40
CA PHE A 813 61.31 -2.00 -31.90
C PHE A 813 61.79 -3.36 -31.35
N LEU A 814 60.87 -4.28 -31.05
CA LEU A 814 61.14 -5.64 -30.55
C LEU A 814 62.12 -6.48 -31.42
N PRO A 815 62.06 -6.44 -32.77
CA PRO A 815 63.03 -7.14 -33.61
C PRO A 815 64.46 -6.60 -33.47
N GLY A 816 64.62 -5.28 -33.27
CA GLY A 816 65.92 -4.65 -33.10
C GLY A 816 66.58 -5.02 -31.77
N THR A 817 65.80 -5.07 -30.68
CA THR A 817 66.27 -5.54 -29.37
C THR A 817 66.56 -7.04 -29.37
N PHE A 818 65.81 -7.84 -30.12
CA PHE A 818 66.08 -9.27 -30.30
C PHE A 818 67.40 -9.54 -31.04
N ILE A 819 67.70 -8.81 -32.12
CA ILE A 819 68.98 -8.91 -32.84
C ILE A 819 70.15 -8.42 -31.98
N ALA A 820 69.97 -7.34 -31.22
CA ALA A 820 70.98 -6.84 -30.27
C ALA A 820 71.29 -7.85 -29.16
N SER A 821 70.28 -8.63 -28.73
CA SER A 821 70.45 -9.74 -27.77
C SER A 821 71.22 -10.91 -28.37
N ILE A 822 70.97 -11.30 -29.62
CA ILE A 822 71.70 -12.39 -30.30
C ILE A 822 73.19 -12.05 -30.51
N LEU A 823 73.50 -10.78 -30.77
CA LEU A 823 74.87 -10.29 -30.96
C LEU A 823 75.57 -9.91 -29.63
N SER A 824 74.91 -10.08 -28.49
CA SER A 824 75.44 -9.86 -27.13
C SER A 824 76.46 -10.93 -26.69
N THR A 825 77.15 -11.58 -27.63
CA THR A 825 78.38 -12.31 -27.33
C THR A 825 79.50 -11.29 -27.14
N THR A 826 79.92 -11.09 -25.88
CA THR A 826 81.12 -10.36 -25.41
C THR A 826 81.87 -9.61 -26.53
N ILE A 827 81.51 -8.34 -26.72
CA ILE A 827 82.10 -7.43 -27.73
C ILE A 827 83.64 -7.35 -27.59
N PHE A 828 84.12 -7.60 -26.37
CA PHE A 828 85.52 -7.61 -25.98
C PHE A 828 85.89 -9.00 -25.45
N ASN A 829 86.92 -9.60 -26.03
CA ASN A 829 87.54 -10.80 -25.47
C ASN A 829 88.78 -10.35 -24.67
N PHE A 830 88.83 -10.69 -23.38
CA PHE A 830 89.87 -10.24 -22.43
C PHE A 830 90.89 -11.34 -22.12
N ALA A 831 91.20 -12.20 -23.09
CA ALA A 831 92.32 -13.13 -22.97
C ALA A 831 93.64 -12.38 -23.23
N ASP A 832 94.61 -12.55 -22.34
CA ASP A 832 96.00 -12.07 -22.45
C ASP A 832 96.24 -10.55 -22.34
N GLY A 833 95.44 -9.83 -21.56
CA GLY A 833 95.76 -8.45 -21.14
C GLY A 833 95.67 -7.37 -22.22
N GLU A 834 95.29 -7.73 -23.45
CA GLU A 834 94.99 -6.80 -24.53
C GLU A 834 93.51 -6.86 -24.95
N MET A 835 92.90 -5.70 -25.19
CA MET A 835 91.50 -5.58 -25.60
C MET A 835 91.35 -5.89 -27.10
N GLN A 836 90.82 -7.07 -27.45
CA GLN A 836 90.53 -7.41 -28.85
C GLN A 836 89.03 -7.35 -29.16
N VAL A 837 88.67 -6.58 -30.19
CA VAL A 837 87.31 -6.48 -30.73
C VAL A 837 86.99 -7.72 -31.57
N TYR A 838 85.82 -8.32 -31.36
CA TYR A 838 85.41 -9.52 -32.08
C TYR A 838 85.41 -9.32 -33.61
N LYS A 839 86.06 -10.22 -34.37
CA LYS A 839 86.26 -10.11 -35.84
C LYS A 839 84.98 -9.91 -36.67
N LYS A 840 83.81 -10.28 -36.13
CA LYS A 840 82.51 -10.13 -36.80
C LYS A 840 81.70 -8.91 -36.31
N TRP A 841 82.31 -8.00 -35.54
CA TRP A 841 81.63 -6.80 -35.02
C TRP A 841 80.99 -5.95 -36.13
N TRP A 842 81.56 -5.94 -37.33
CA TRP A 842 81.00 -5.26 -38.52
C TRP A 842 79.58 -5.70 -38.88
N ILE A 843 79.14 -6.91 -38.49
CA ILE A 843 77.78 -7.40 -38.74
C ILE A 843 76.74 -6.56 -37.98
N PHE A 844 77.08 -6.03 -36.82
CA PHE A 844 76.17 -5.22 -36.00
C PHE A 844 75.77 -3.91 -36.70
N PRO A 845 76.70 -2.99 -37.08
CA PRO A 845 76.30 -1.77 -37.80
C PRO A 845 75.71 -2.06 -39.18
N VAL A 846 76.16 -3.12 -39.88
CA VAL A 846 75.63 -3.48 -41.22
C VAL A 846 74.20 -4.01 -41.15
N THR A 847 73.77 -4.63 -40.04
CA THR A 847 72.38 -5.10 -39.90
C THR A 847 71.48 -4.09 -39.20
N VAL A 848 71.96 -3.46 -38.12
CA VAL A 848 71.14 -2.54 -37.31
C VAL A 848 70.87 -1.23 -38.05
N VAL A 849 71.87 -0.62 -38.69
CA VAL A 849 71.70 0.71 -39.31
C VAL A 849 70.66 0.67 -40.45
N PRO A 850 70.71 -0.26 -41.43
CA PRO A 850 69.71 -0.31 -42.49
C PRO A 850 68.30 -0.64 -41.97
N PHE A 851 68.19 -1.51 -40.97
CA PHE A 851 66.90 -1.89 -40.39
C PHE A 851 66.29 -0.71 -39.61
N THR A 852 67.09 0.04 -38.86
CA THR A 852 66.67 1.28 -38.20
C THR A 852 66.23 2.33 -39.23
N ILE A 853 66.98 2.53 -40.32
CA ILE A 853 66.58 3.45 -41.40
C ILE A 853 65.25 3.03 -42.03
N LEU A 854 65.06 1.73 -42.32
CA LEU A 854 63.81 1.21 -42.87
C LEU A 854 62.63 1.47 -41.94
N VAL A 855 62.80 1.26 -40.64
CA VAL A 855 61.79 1.54 -39.61
C VAL A 855 61.40 3.03 -39.62
N PHE A 856 62.38 3.94 -39.68
CA PHE A 856 62.09 5.38 -39.77
C PHE A 856 61.37 5.75 -41.07
N ILE A 857 61.74 5.17 -42.22
CA ILE A 857 61.05 5.41 -43.49
C ILE A 857 59.58 4.98 -43.41
N VAL A 858 59.32 3.77 -42.89
CA VAL A 858 57.95 3.26 -42.71
C VAL A 858 57.15 4.14 -41.76
N TRP A 859 57.76 4.57 -40.65
CA TRP A 859 57.14 5.48 -39.70
C TRP A 859 56.78 6.82 -40.36
N PHE A 860 57.73 7.48 -41.03
CA PHE A 860 57.47 8.78 -41.67
C PHE A 860 56.41 8.67 -42.77
N ALA A 861 56.39 7.57 -43.54
CA ALA A 861 55.34 7.32 -44.51
C ALA A 861 53.95 7.13 -43.86
N TRP A 862 53.87 6.45 -42.72
CA TRP A 862 52.63 6.27 -41.96
C TRP A 862 52.13 7.60 -41.35
N LEU A 863 53.00 8.38 -40.73
CA LEU A 863 52.68 9.73 -40.22
C LEU A 863 52.18 10.64 -41.33
N GLY A 864 52.83 10.61 -42.50
CA GLY A 864 52.42 11.36 -43.68
C GLY A 864 51.03 10.96 -44.19
N ARG A 865 50.69 9.66 -44.18
CA ARG A 865 49.34 9.17 -44.51
C ARG A 865 48.29 9.63 -43.52
N LYS A 866 48.58 9.58 -42.21
CA LYS A 866 47.63 9.96 -41.14
C LYS A 866 47.33 11.47 -41.18
N ARG A 867 48.34 12.31 -41.43
CA ARG A 867 48.17 13.76 -41.63
C ARG A 867 47.26 14.06 -42.83
N ARG A 868 47.50 13.42 -43.98
CA ARG A 868 46.65 13.57 -45.17
C ARG A 868 45.22 13.05 -44.99
N SER A 869 44.98 12.06 -44.13
CA SER A 869 43.62 11.61 -43.81
C SER A 869 42.89 12.54 -42.84
N ALA A 870 43.62 13.24 -41.97
CA ALA A 870 43.07 14.22 -41.04
C ALA A 870 42.74 15.56 -41.73
N GLU A 871 43.45 15.92 -42.81
CA GLU A 871 43.13 17.09 -43.64
C GLU A 871 41.95 16.84 -44.62
N ARG A 872 41.54 15.58 -44.80
CA ARG A 872 40.42 15.17 -45.68
C ARG A 872 39.11 14.90 -44.92
N ARG A 873 39.15 14.82 -43.59
CA ARG A 873 37.99 14.75 -42.71
C ARG A 873 37.76 16.13 -42.13
#